data_AF-W7YBE8-F1
#
_entry.id   AF-W7YBE8-F1
#
_cell.length_a   1.000
_cell.length_b   1.000
_cell.length_c   1.000
_cell.angle_alpha   90.00
_cell.angle_beta   90.00
_cell.angle_gamma   90.00
#
_symmetry.space_group_name_H-M   'P 1'
#
loop_
_entity.id
_entity.type
_entity.pdbx_description
1 polymer ?
#
loop_
_entity_poly.entity_id
_entity_poly.type
_entity_poly.pdbx_seq_one_letter_code
_entity_poly.pdbx_strand_id
1 'polypeptide(L)'
;MEIDNLEVVVMDRYKELPTIYDDASKIYTFSNESNSVDNAERLNEFNKVVGDIAQMGDNVWLKEQLQGKQRRVIYQNPNKGQIFWVKNEDLEEKTLTFSIQTTASNKVATAQTAPAVANGVSQDGLANGTGTSEVVVPEAQANSATTTETKIYLRLNKELSEVYLISPEDDNINTKIEADVIVNIKEGKVYKDKDEKEWYLLEPIGLKKTGVAIQYKGLISEDELGEKFSAYNWSKFGFEVKEDASNTYIYDFEKKQPFFEEICNIVDVDGDGILEPYELQRALNNHYIANKLSHLVCKHHNEWAYSGQYLSPLIEELDQFYEKALKKDADGKELENQQELDAIREERKEAFKAKVEQLALWEGIEARKSSYRSKWVNGALVTSPITMGPYLAYKFGKWVYEKMTSEDEPEQEIPLSPFPIANPVVYHFHPVAFVEQMRRMGTVCIINRDFFYENYLAEFGEINDELKNNLEIIFEGIEKYETSKGLAFSEKQVAYILATIKHETGYFKPVIESYWSTEAVRKKYYEDMYDPVLGKNQTRRNMALNNENATEGDGVKYAGKGYVQITWKKNYRKAKEKFGVDFVGSPELALVPKYAIDIALYGFDSGMFTGKTIRDYINIDKCDYYNARRVINGTDAAATIESYAVKFEKCLEIR
;
A
#
# COMPACT_ATOMS: atom_id res chain seq x y z
N MET A 1 25.16 -3.68 -11.27
CA MET A 1 24.84 -2.73 -12.36
C MET A 1 23.33 -2.65 -12.51
N GLU A 2 22.80 -1.46 -12.76
CA GLU A 2 21.37 -1.24 -13.10
C GLU A 2 21.27 -0.89 -14.59
N ILE A 3 20.32 -1.49 -15.31
CA ILE A 3 20.04 -1.10 -16.71
C ILE A 3 19.25 0.20 -16.74
N ASP A 4 19.74 1.18 -17.50
CA ASP A 4 19.04 2.43 -17.76
C ASP A 4 18.79 2.65 -19.27
N ASN A 5 17.93 3.62 -19.57
CA ASN A 5 17.68 4.08 -20.92
C ASN A 5 18.88 4.82 -21.50
N LEU A 6 19.06 4.71 -22.82
CA LEU A 6 20.13 5.40 -23.52
C LEU A 6 19.59 6.66 -24.22
N GLU A 7 20.13 7.83 -23.87
CA GLU A 7 19.83 9.08 -24.57
C GLU A 7 20.86 9.34 -25.66
N VAL A 8 20.39 9.59 -26.89
CA VAL A 8 21.23 9.83 -28.06
C VAL A 8 20.67 10.92 -28.98
N VAL A 9 21.52 11.45 -29.86
CA VAL A 9 21.14 12.38 -30.92
C VAL A 9 21.27 11.69 -32.27
N VAL A 10 20.21 11.71 -33.09
CA VAL A 10 20.13 11.02 -34.38
C VAL A 10 19.80 11.99 -35.54
N MET A 11 20.16 11.59 -36.77
CA MET A 11 20.13 12.40 -37.99
C MET A 11 19.03 11.95 -38.98
N ASP A 12 17.78 12.04 -38.59
CA ASP A 12 16.65 11.45 -39.35
C ASP A 12 15.37 12.31 -39.32
N ARG A 13 15.47 13.60 -38.97
CA ARG A 13 14.30 14.50 -38.89
C ARG A 13 13.47 14.58 -40.19
N TYR A 14 14.08 14.31 -41.35
CA TYR A 14 13.41 14.36 -42.65
C TYR A 14 12.77 13.02 -43.07
N LYS A 15 12.93 11.96 -42.28
CA LYS A 15 12.25 10.68 -42.51
C LYS A 15 10.89 10.73 -41.80
N GLU A 16 9.79 10.44 -42.52
CA GLU A 16 8.44 10.41 -41.93
C GLU A 16 8.37 9.42 -40.77
N LEU A 17 8.06 9.83 -39.53
CA LEU A 17 7.99 8.90 -38.41
C LEU A 17 6.92 7.81 -38.65
N PRO A 18 7.14 6.55 -38.23
CA PRO A 18 6.18 5.46 -38.47
C PRO A 18 4.80 5.81 -37.92
N THR A 19 3.73 5.30 -38.54
CA THR A 19 2.32 5.59 -38.24
C THR A 19 1.86 5.28 -36.80
N ILE A 20 2.66 4.57 -36.01
CA ILE A 20 2.49 4.45 -34.55
C ILE A 20 3.26 5.59 -33.84
N TYR A 21 3.12 6.81 -34.35
CA TYR A 21 3.54 8.02 -33.65
C TYR A 21 2.30 8.55 -32.95
N ASP A 22 2.21 8.28 -31.65
CA ASP A 22 1.21 8.93 -30.81
C ASP A 22 1.71 10.34 -30.47
N ASP A 23 1.10 11.35 -31.09
CA ASP A 23 1.38 12.78 -30.87
C ASP A 23 1.34 13.17 -29.39
N ALA A 24 0.61 12.41 -28.55
CA ALA A 24 0.54 12.65 -27.12
C ALA A 24 1.74 12.09 -26.33
N SER A 25 2.33 10.96 -26.75
CA SER A 25 3.44 10.31 -26.04
C SER A 25 4.82 10.59 -26.65
N LYS A 26 4.88 11.05 -27.92
CA LYS A 26 6.13 11.25 -28.67
C LYS A 26 7.00 9.99 -28.75
N ILE A 27 6.40 8.80 -28.65
CA ILE A 27 7.09 7.50 -28.76
C ILE A 27 6.87 6.95 -30.17
N TYR A 28 7.89 6.31 -30.74
CA TYR A 28 7.75 5.50 -31.94
C TYR A 28 8.44 4.15 -31.74
N THR A 29 7.89 3.11 -32.38
CA THR A 29 8.38 1.73 -32.30
C THR A 29 8.98 1.33 -33.65
N PHE A 30 10.07 0.55 -33.65
CA PHE A 30 10.55 -0.10 -34.87
C PHE A 30 9.61 -1.26 -35.22
N SER A 31 8.71 -1.13 -36.22
CA SER A 31 7.71 -2.17 -36.57
C SER A 31 7.83 -2.66 -38.01
N ASN A 32 7.35 -3.89 -38.26
CA ASN A 32 7.31 -4.52 -39.59
C ASN A 32 6.02 -4.23 -40.39
N GLU A 33 5.19 -3.26 -39.96
CA GLU A 33 3.91 -3.00 -40.60
C GLU A 33 4.06 -2.35 -41.98
N SER A 34 3.18 -2.75 -42.91
CA SER A 34 3.31 -2.63 -44.36
C SER A 34 3.21 -1.22 -44.97
N ASN A 35 3.20 -0.16 -44.16
CA ASN A 35 2.91 1.21 -44.63
C ASN A 35 3.92 2.28 -44.19
N SER A 36 5.19 1.96 -43.93
CA SER A 36 6.19 3.02 -43.70
C SER A 36 7.56 2.70 -44.32
N VAL A 37 8.25 3.75 -44.75
CA VAL A 37 9.61 3.75 -45.31
C VAL A 37 10.54 2.85 -44.49
N ASP A 38 11.06 1.80 -45.14
CA ASP A 38 12.05 0.81 -44.70
C ASP A 38 12.54 0.94 -43.24
N ASN A 39 11.73 0.48 -42.28
CA ASN A 39 12.07 0.51 -40.84
C ASN A 39 13.34 -0.29 -40.51
N ALA A 40 13.72 -1.26 -41.36
CA ALA A 40 14.98 -1.97 -41.26
C ALA A 40 16.18 -1.05 -41.55
N GLU A 41 16.08 -0.18 -42.57
CA GLU A 41 17.11 0.82 -42.87
C GLU A 41 17.24 1.84 -41.73
N ARG A 42 16.13 2.25 -41.11
CA ARG A 42 16.15 3.16 -39.96
C ARG A 42 16.75 2.54 -38.72
N LEU A 43 16.40 1.29 -38.42
CA LEU A 43 16.98 0.54 -37.33
C LEU A 43 18.50 0.42 -37.54
N ASN A 44 18.94 0.14 -38.77
CA ASN A 44 20.36 0.09 -39.13
C ASN A 44 21.06 1.45 -38.92
N GLU A 45 20.48 2.56 -39.39
CA GLU A 45 21.03 3.91 -39.16
C GLU A 45 21.05 4.30 -37.67
N PHE A 46 20.02 3.92 -36.90
CA PHE A 46 19.97 4.14 -35.46
C PHE A 46 21.06 3.34 -34.75
N ASN A 47 21.23 2.08 -35.14
CA ASN A 47 22.23 1.17 -34.61
C ASN A 47 23.67 1.57 -34.93
N LYS A 48 23.93 2.28 -36.03
CA LYS A 48 25.22 2.96 -36.27
C LYS A 48 25.57 3.99 -35.19
N VAL A 49 24.57 4.59 -34.54
CA VAL A 49 24.76 5.57 -33.46
C VAL A 49 24.84 4.90 -32.10
N VAL A 50 23.97 3.93 -31.81
CA VAL A 50 23.88 3.29 -30.48
C VAL A 50 24.73 2.03 -30.32
N GLY A 51 25.32 1.53 -31.40
CA GLY A 51 26.20 0.36 -31.43
C GLY A 51 25.47 -0.97 -31.48
N ASP A 52 24.46 -1.11 -32.35
CA ASP A 52 23.71 -2.35 -32.62
C ASP A 52 22.90 -2.92 -31.45
N ILE A 53 22.51 -2.08 -30.49
CA ILE A 53 21.75 -2.52 -29.30
C ILE A 53 20.23 -2.55 -29.48
N ALA A 54 19.67 -1.81 -30.46
CA ALA A 54 18.23 -1.73 -30.66
C ALA A 54 17.73 -2.85 -31.59
N GLN A 55 16.54 -3.37 -31.30
CA GLN A 55 15.89 -4.44 -32.05
C GLN A 55 14.53 -4.00 -32.61
N MET A 56 14.01 -4.79 -33.55
CA MET A 56 12.66 -4.61 -34.07
C MET A 56 11.66 -4.89 -32.94
N GLY A 57 10.73 -3.96 -32.69
CA GLY A 57 9.78 -3.98 -31.57
C GLY A 57 10.14 -3.03 -30.43
N ASP A 58 11.36 -2.46 -30.42
CA ASP A 58 11.78 -1.53 -29.36
C ASP A 58 11.19 -0.13 -29.52
N ASN A 59 10.99 0.55 -28.38
CA ASN A 59 10.43 1.88 -28.30
C ASN A 59 11.50 2.96 -28.16
N VAL A 60 11.29 4.09 -28.85
CA VAL A 60 12.15 5.26 -28.77
C VAL A 60 11.31 6.51 -28.51
N TRP A 61 11.68 7.23 -27.45
CA TRP A 61 11.01 8.47 -27.04
C TRP A 61 11.70 9.69 -27.66
N LEU A 62 10.94 10.56 -28.34
CA LEU A 62 11.41 11.84 -28.84
C LEU A 62 11.38 12.89 -27.72
N LYS A 63 12.57 13.20 -27.18
CA LYS A 63 12.76 14.18 -26.11
C LYS A 63 12.67 15.60 -26.65
N GLU A 64 13.42 15.91 -27.70
CA GLU A 64 13.54 17.26 -28.25
C GLU A 64 13.90 17.27 -29.75
N GLN A 65 13.35 18.22 -30.49
CA GLN A 65 13.79 18.52 -31.86
C GLN A 65 14.87 19.61 -31.81
N LEU A 66 16.06 19.32 -32.32
CA LEU A 66 17.21 20.25 -32.28
C LEU A 66 17.20 21.22 -33.48
N GLN A 67 18.30 21.85 -33.87
CA GLN A 67 18.39 22.55 -35.18
C GLN A 67 18.92 21.62 -36.29
N GLY A 68 18.68 21.97 -37.56
CA GLY A 68 19.13 21.16 -38.71
C GLY A 68 18.36 19.85 -38.92
N LYS A 69 19.07 18.75 -39.22
CA LYS A 69 18.47 17.41 -39.48
C LYS A 69 18.36 16.52 -38.24
N GLN A 70 18.49 17.07 -37.03
CA GLN A 70 18.75 16.31 -35.80
C GLN A 70 17.55 16.11 -34.88
N ARG A 71 17.54 15.07 -34.05
CA ARG A 71 16.61 14.96 -32.91
C ARG A 71 17.28 14.29 -31.72
N ARG A 72 16.93 14.73 -30.51
CA ARG A 72 17.35 14.11 -29.25
C ARG A 72 16.28 13.10 -28.85
N VAL A 73 16.70 11.85 -28.69
CA VAL A 73 15.81 10.72 -28.43
C VAL A 73 16.34 9.87 -27.28
N ILE A 74 15.43 9.15 -26.63
CA ILE A 74 15.74 8.20 -25.55
C ILE A 74 15.29 6.82 -26.00
N TYR A 75 16.25 5.93 -26.22
CA TYR A 75 16.01 4.51 -26.41
C TYR A 75 15.52 3.90 -25.09
N GLN A 76 14.31 3.36 -25.09
CA GLN A 76 13.72 2.74 -23.92
C GLN A 76 14.15 1.28 -23.87
N ASN A 77 15.06 0.96 -22.95
CA ASN A 77 15.49 -0.42 -22.78
C ASN A 77 14.34 -1.20 -22.10
N PRO A 78 13.86 -2.31 -22.69
CA PRO A 78 12.77 -3.10 -22.10
C PRO A 78 13.12 -3.64 -20.70
N ASN A 79 14.41 -3.79 -20.41
CA ASN A 79 14.92 -4.30 -19.13
C ASN A 79 15.33 -3.20 -18.15
N LYS A 80 14.90 -1.94 -18.38
CA LYS A 80 15.21 -0.82 -17.49
C LYS A 80 14.84 -1.12 -16.03
N GLY A 81 15.75 -0.81 -15.11
CA GLY A 81 15.57 -0.97 -13.66
C GLY A 81 15.91 -2.36 -13.13
N GLN A 82 16.27 -3.30 -14.01
CA GLN A 82 16.84 -4.58 -13.58
C GLN A 82 18.27 -4.36 -13.05
N ILE A 83 18.56 -5.01 -11.92
CA ILE A 83 19.87 -4.97 -11.26
C ILE A 83 20.49 -6.37 -11.28
N PHE A 84 21.74 -6.45 -11.73
CA PHE A 84 22.50 -7.70 -11.76
C PHE A 84 23.98 -7.46 -11.50
N TRP A 85 24.66 -8.56 -11.19
CA TRP A 85 26.09 -8.66 -11.03
C TRP A 85 26.70 -9.32 -12.26
N VAL A 86 27.73 -8.67 -12.79
CA VAL A 86 28.54 -9.13 -13.93
C VAL A 86 30.00 -8.92 -13.60
N LYS A 87 30.87 -9.71 -14.22
CA LYS A 87 32.31 -9.52 -14.06
C LYS A 87 32.72 -8.20 -14.69
N ASN A 88 33.65 -7.49 -14.04
CA ASN A 88 34.10 -6.18 -14.52
C ASN A 88 34.77 -6.26 -15.91
N GLU A 89 35.41 -7.39 -16.23
CA GLU A 89 36.05 -7.65 -17.53
C GLU A 89 35.05 -7.75 -18.71
N ASP A 90 33.76 -7.97 -18.41
CA ASP A 90 32.70 -8.11 -19.42
C ASP A 90 32.04 -6.77 -19.78
N LEU A 91 32.52 -5.68 -19.15
CA LEU A 91 32.05 -4.32 -19.36
C LEU A 91 33.08 -3.53 -20.16
N GLU A 92 32.61 -2.81 -21.17
CA GLU A 92 33.38 -1.86 -21.96
C GLU A 92 32.76 -0.48 -21.82
N GLU A 93 33.60 0.53 -21.55
CA GLU A 93 33.19 1.92 -21.57
C GLU A 93 33.07 2.41 -23.02
N LYS A 94 31.87 2.90 -23.39
CA LYS A 94 31.60 3.49 -24.70
C LYS A 94 31.30 4.97 -24.55
N THR A 95 31.91 5.77 -25.42
CA THR A 95 31.68 7.22 -25.48
C THR A 95 30.90 7.54 -26.76
N LEU A 96 29.69 8.07 -26.63
CA LEU A 96 28.94 8.66 -27.74
C LEU A 96 29.32 10.12 -27.87
N THR A 97 29.65 10.55 -29.08
CA THR A 97 29.95 11.95 -29.38
C THR A 97 28.92 12.49 -30.37
N PHE A 98 28.25 13.57 -30.00
CA PHE A 98 27.21 14.23 -30.79
C PHE A 98 27.70 15.62 -31.21
N SER A 99 27.48 15.99 -32.47
CA SER A 99 27.74 17.36 -32.94
C SER A 99 26.41 18.08 -33.14
N ILE A 100 26.07 19.03 -32.29
CA ILE A 100 24.76 19.71 -32.26
C ILE A 100 24.88 21.11 -32.87
N GLN A 101 24.00 21.44 -33.82
CA GLN A 101 23.93 22.80 -34.35
C GLN A 101 23.17 23.73 -33.39
N THR A 102 23.72 24.92 -33.15
CA THR A 102 23.14 25.96 -32.28
C THR A 102 23.14 27.32 -32.96
N THR A 103 22.14 28.15 -32.65
CA THR A 103 22.09 29.56 -33.05
C THR A 103 22.97 30.41 -32.13
N ALA A 104 23.86 31.20 -32.71
CA ALA A 104 24.65 32.18 -31.96
C ALA A 104 23.72 33.23 -31.31
N SER A 105 23.75 33.30 -29.98
CA SER A 105 23.16 34.41 -29.22
C SER A 105 24.11 35.61 -29.34
N ASN A 106 23.72 36.63 -30.10
CA ASN A 106 24.40 37.92 -30.07
C ASN A 106 24.13 38.59 -28.72
N LYS A 107 25.00 38.37 -27.73
CA LYS A 107 25.08 39.23 -26.55
C LYS A 107 25.57 40.61 -27.00
N VAL A 108 24.69 41.61 -26.92
CA VAL A 108 25.08 43.02 -27.01
C VAL A 108 25.98 43.33 -25.81
N ALA A 109 27.27 43.54 -26.06
CA ALA A 109 28.23 43.93 -25.05
C ALA A 109 28.01 45.40 -24.65
N THR A 110 27.67 45.62 -23.38
CA THR A 110 27.70 46.92 -22.73
C THR A 110 29.15 47.43 -22.68
N ALA A 111 29.37 48.64 -23.17
CA ALA A 111 30.68 49.29 -23.17
C ALA A 111 31.18 49.53 -21.73
N GLN A 112 32.30 48.90 -21.38
CA GLN A 112 33.15 49.34 -20.28
C GLN A 112 34.51 49.74 -20.84
N THR A 113 34.86 50.98 -20.50
CA THR A 113 36.06 51.72 -20.87
C THR A 113 37.33 51.03 -20.44
N ALA A 114 38.26 50.85 -21.38
CA ALA A 114 39.65 50.51 -21.09
C ALA A 114 40.44 51.77 -20.73
N PRO A 115 41.47 51.68 -19.87
CA PRO A 115 42.57 52.61 -19.91
C PRO A 115 43.82 51.98 -20.54
N ALA A 116 44.45 52.77 -21.42
CA ALA A 116 45.86 53.15 -21.36
C ALA A 116 46.72 52.86 -22.63
N VAL A 117 47.42 53.94 -22.99
CA VAL A 117 48.76 54.07 -23.62
C VAL A 117 48.90 53.96 -25.14
N ALA A 118 48.98 55.16 -25.72
CA ALA A 118 50.00 55.72 -26.64
C ALA A 118 50.75 54.86 -27.68
N ASN A 119 50.73 55.40 -28.90
CA ASN A 119 51.75 55.51 -29.96
C ASN A 119 51.19 55.01 -31.29
N GLY A 120 51.25 55.71 -32.42
CA GLY A 120 51.65 57.05 -32.80
C GLY A 120 51.16 57.29 -34.24
N VAL A 121 51.12 58.57 -34.65
CA VAL A 121 51.64 59.12 -35.94
C VAL A 121 51.30 58.29 -37.21
N SER A 122 50.64 58.75 -38.27
CA SER A 122 50.50 60.04 -38.97
C SER A 122 49.48 59.78 -40.11
N GLN A 123 48.46 60.60 -40.32
CA GLN A 123 48.42 61.83 -41.13
C GLN A 123 48.03 61.58 -42.61
N ASP A 124 47.16 62.48 -43.09
CA ASP A 124 46.73 62.73 -44.48
C ASP A 124 45.66 61.78 -45.06
N GLY A 125 44.57 62.24 -45.67
CA GLY A 125 44.16 63.58 -46.07
C GLY A 125 43.04 63.46 -47.11
N LEU A 126 41.99 64.27 -46.92
CA LEU A 126 40.99 64.79 -47.88
C LEU A 126 40.78 64.10 -49.25
N ALA A 127 39.53 63.72 -49.56
CA ALA A 127 38.62 64.55 -50.39
C ALA A 127 37.53 63.74 -51.12
N ASN A 128 36.28 64.16 -50.90
CA ASN A 128 35.09 64.24 -51.78
C ASN A 128 34.95 63.33 -53.02
N GLY A 129 33.80 62.64 -53.08
CA GLY A 129 33.21 62.14 -54.32
C GLY A 129 31.79 61.61 -54.09
N THR A 130 30.79 62.45 -54.37
CA THR A 130 29.35 62.12 -54.39
C THR A 130 29.01 61.04 -55.42
N GLY A 131 28.34 59.99 -54.99
CA GLY A 131 27.69 59.00 -55.85
C GLY A 131 26.62 58.24 -55.07
N THR A 132 25.35 58.58 -55.32
CA THR A 132 24.20 57.79 -54.87
C THR A 132 24.18 56.47 -55.62
N SER A 133 24.31 55.36 -54.90
CA SER A 133 24.00 54.01 -55.39
C SER A 133 23.44 53.22 -54.22
N GLU A 134 22.21 52.75 -54.38
CA GLU A 134 21.56 51.82 -53.46
C GLU A 134 22.45 50.59 -53.28
N VAL A 135 23.02 50.44 -52.08
CA VAL A 135 23.67 49.19 -51.68
C VAL A 135 22.59 48.30 -51.10
N VAL A 136 22.17 47.34 -51.92
CA VAL A 136 21.52 46.11 -51.47
C VAL A 136 22.42 45.49 -50.40
N VAL A 137 21.97 45.49 -49.16
CA VAL A 137 22.62 44.76 -48.07
C VAL A 137 22.45 43.27 -48.38
N PRO A 138 23.53 42.48 -48.54
CA PRO A 138 23.41 41.04 -48.67
C PRO A 138 22.85 40.49 -47.37
N GLU A 139 21.88 39.58 -47.45
CA GLU A 139 21.45 38.77 -46.31
C GLU A 139 22.68 38.21 -45.58
N ALA A 140 22.80 38.54 -44.28
CA ALA A 140 23.81 37.95 -43.44
C ALA A 140 23.60 36.43 -43.41
N GLN A 141 24.52 35.67 -44.01
CA GLN A 141 24.58 34.22 -43.82
C GLN A 141 24.72 33.94 -42.32
N ALA A 142 23.72 33.29 -41.75
CA ALA A 142 23.77 32.77 -40.39
C ALA A 142 24.87 31.71 -40.31
N ASN A 143 26.03 32.05 -39.73
CA ASN A 143 27.02 31.07 -39.35
C ASN A 143 26.43 30.18 -38.24
N SER A 144 26.16 28.91 -38.56
CA SER A 144 25.73 27.91 -37.59
C SER A 144 26.92 27.52 -36.70
N ALA A 145 26.80 27.76 -35.40
CA ALA A 145 27.79 27.30 -34.43
C ALA A 145 27.52 25.83 -34.11
N THR A 146 28.52 24.96 -34.23
CA THR A 146 28.40 23.52 -33.88
C THR A 146 29.04 23.28 -32.52
N THR A 147 28.29 22.69 -31.60
CA THR A 147 28.76 22.32 -30.25
C THR A 147 28.87 20.80 -30.16
N THR A 148 29.97 20.30 -29.61
CA THR A 148 30.16 18.86 -29.40
C THR A 148 29.74 18.45 -27.98
N GLU A 149 28.87 17.46 -27.87
CA GLU A 149 28.48 16.83 -26.60
C GLU A 149 28.99 15.39 -26.55
N THR A 150 29.46 14.92 -25.40
CA THR A 150 29.90 13.54 -25.18
C THR A 150 29.12 12.88 -24.06
N LYS A 151 28.70 11.63 -24.24
CA LYS A 151 28.04 10.83 -23.21
C LYS A 151 28.74 9.48 -23.06
N ILE A 152 29.17 9.17 -21.84
CA ILE A 152 29.83 7.92 -21.49
C ILE A 152 28.80 6.94 -20.93
N TYR A 153 28.86 5.68 -21.35
CA TYR A 153 28.03 4.60 -20.85
C TYR A 153 28.80 3.28 -20.82
N LEU A 154 28.39 2.35 -19.96
CA LEU A 154 28.95 1.00 -19.91
C LEU A 154 28.11 0.08 -20.77
N ARG A 155 28.78 -0.66 -21.67
CA ARG A 155 28.19 -1.65 -22.56
C ARG A 155 28.76 -3.02 -22.24
N LEU A 156 27.94 -4.05 -22.33
CA LEU A 156 28.43 -5.43 -22.33
C LEU A 156 29.20 -5.72 -23.62
N ASN A 157 30.46 -6.17 -23.48
CA ASN A 157 31.37 -6.40 -24.58
C ASN A 157 31.21 -7.78 -25.25
N LYS A 158 30.42 -8.66 -24.63
CA LYS A 158 30.09 -10.01 -25.12
C LYS A 158 28.63 -10.33 -24.80
N GLU A 159 28.05 -11.25 -25.58
CA GLU A 159 26.80 -11.89 -25.17
C GLU A 159 27.04 -12.66 -23.88
N LEU A 160 26.26 -12.34 -22.85
CA LEU A 160 26.39 -12.99 -21.56
C LEU A 160 25.68 -14.35 -21.62
N SER A 161 26.44 -15.42 -21.41
CA SER A 161 25.86 -16.73 -21.14
C SER A 161 25.32 -16.85 -19.71
N GLU A 162 25.84 -16.03 -18.78
CA GLU A 162 25.49 -16.06 -17.36
C GLU A 162 25.45 -14.64 -16.76
N VAL A 163 24.42 -14.36 -15.96
CA VAL A 163 24.25 -13.15 -15.14
C VAL A 163 23.84 -13.58 -13.74
N TYR A 164 24.34 -12.89 -12.71
CA TYR A 164 23.96 -13.20 -11.33
C TYR A 164 22.99 -12.15 -10.80
N LEU A 165 21.79 -12.58 -10.41
CA LEU A 165 20.79 -11.70 -9.79
C LEU A 165 21.16 -11.32 -8.35
N ILE A 166 21.90 -12.20 -7.67
CA ILE A 166 22.42 -11.99 -6.31
C ILE A 166 23.95 -11.99 -6.38
N SER A 167 24.60 -11.27 -5.46
CA SER A 167 26.07 -11.27 -5.34
C SER A 167 26.58 -12.72 -5.23
N PRO A 168 27.57 -13.14 -6.01
CA PRO A 168 28.10 -14.52 -5.96
C PRO A 168 29.03 -14.78 -4.76
N GLU A 169 28.87 -14.08 -3.63
CA GLU A 169 29.64 -14.33 -2.40
C GLU A 169 29.42 -15.76 -1.87
N ASP A 170 30.46 -16.38 -1.31
CA ASP A 170 30.51 -17.80 -0.91
C ASP A 170 29.39 -18.24 0.05
N ASP A 171 28.72 -17.30 0.73
CA ASP A 171 27.61 -17.56 1.64
C ASP A 171 26.23 -17.72 0.95
N ASN A 172 26.13 -17.49 -0.37
CA ASN A 172 24.88 -17.59 -1.16
C ASN A 172 24.67 -18.97 -1.82
N ILE A 173 25.19 -20.04 -1.20
CA ILE A 173 24.90 -21.42 -1.58
C ILE A 173 23.47 -21.76 -1.11
N ASN A 174 22.77 -22.69 -1.78
CA ASN A 174 21.44 -23.24 -1.43
C ASN A 174 21.31 -23.60 0.06
N THR A 175 21.11 -22.59 0.89
CA THR A 175 21.16 -22.70 2.34
C THR A 175 19.83 -23.28 2.77
N LYS A 176 19.86 -24.51 3.29
CA LYS A 176 18.66 -25.14 3.82
C LYS A 176 18.22 -24.36 5.05
N ILE A 177 17.00 -23.85 5.03
CA ILE A 177 16.43 -23.08 6.14
C ILE A 177 16.36 -23.99 7.38
N GLU A 178 16.95 -23.54 8.50
CA GLU A 178 17.04 -24.32 9.74
C GLU A 178 15.72 -24.34 10.55
N ALA A 179 14.78 -23.42 10.27
CA ALA A 179 13.48 -23.29 10.93
C ALA A 179 12.43 -22.73 9.97
N ASP A 180 11.14 -22.84 10.31
CA ASP A 180 10.07 -22.25 9.50
C ASP A 180 10.20 -20.72 9.47
N VAL A 181 10.20 -20.16 8.26
CA VAL A 181 10.35 -18.72 8.02
C VAL A 181 9.11 -18.21 7.29
N ILE A 182 8.46 -17.22 7.88
CA ILE A 182 7.32 -16.54 7.28
C ILE A 182 7.83 -15.36 6.46
N VAL A 183 7.36 -15.27 5.21
CA VAL A 183 7.82 -14.24 4.27
C VAL A 183 6.66 -13.36 3.80
N ASN A 184 6.90 -12.05 3.75
CA ASN A 184 5.95 -11.11 3.16
C ASN A 184 6.16 -11.02 1.66
N ILE A 185 5.37 -11.77 0.90
CA ILE A 185 5.45 -11.79 -0.57
C ILE A 185 5.07 -10.46 -1.24
N LYS A 186 4.36 -9.55 -0.55
CA LYS A 186 3.94 -8.25 -1.14
C LYS A 186 5.09 -7.27 -1.29
N GLU A 187 6.11 -7.37 -0.44
CA GLU A 187 7.26 -6.45 -0.42
C GLU A 187 8.45 -6.97 -1.25
N GLY A 188 8.41 -8.26 -1.63
CA GLY A 188 9.47 -8.90 -2.41
C GLY A 188 9.47 -8.47 -3.87
N LYS A 189 10.67 -8.37 -4.47
CA LYS A 189 10.81 -8.22 -5.92
C LYS A 189 10.63 -9.59 -6.59
N VAL A 190 9.77 -9.64 -7.61
CA VAL A 190 9.51 -10.85 -8.40
C VAL A 190 10.34 -10.83 -9.66
N TYR A 191 10.97 -11.96 -9.96
CA TYR A 191 11.73 -12.21 -11.18
C TYR A 191 11.13 -13.42 -11.89
N LYS A 192 11.25 -13.45 -13.21
CA LYS A 192 10.84 -14.60 -14.01
C LYS A 192 12.07 -15.23 -14.63
N ASP A 193 12.13 -16.57 -14.59
CA ASP A 193 13.16 -17.29 -15.33
C ASP A 193 12.76 -17.53 -16.79
N LYS A 194 13.65 -18.19 -17.53
CA LYS A 194 13.47 -18.54 -18.96
C LYS A 194 12.24 -19.41 -19.23
N ASP A 195 11.74 -20.11 -18.22
CA ASP A 195 10.60 -21.02 -18.30
C ASP A 195 9.32 -20.33 -17.78
N GLU A 196 9.34 -18.99 -17.64
CA GLU A 196 8.27 -18.14 -17.09
C GLU A 196 7.91 -18.45 -15.63
N LYS A 197 8.77 -19.16 -14.90
CA LYS A 197 8.54 -19.45 -13.49
C LYS A 197 8.91 -18.26 -12.63
N GLU A 198 8.08 -17.97 -11.63
CA GLU A 198 8.28 -16.84 -10.72
C GLU A 198 9.22 -17.18 -9.56
N TRP A 199 10.14 -16.25 -9.32
CA TRP A 199 11.14 -16.28 -8.25
C TRP A 199 11.02 -15.02 -7.40
N TYR A 200 10.96 -15.20 -6.09
CA TYR A 200 10.82 -14.11 -5.13
C TYR A 200 12.18 -13.83 -4.48
N LEU A 201 12.69 -12.61 -4.64
CA LEU A 201 13.88 -12.18 -3.91
C LEU A 201 13.46 -11.74 -2.51
N LEU A 202 13.91 -12.48 -1.51
CA LEU A 202 13.52 -12.29 -0.12
C LEU A 202 14.77 -12.19 0.77
N GLU A 203 14.68 -11.34 1.79
CA GLU A 203 15.69 -11.20 2.84
C GLU A 203 15.09 -11.49 4.24
N PRO A 204 14.56 -12.70 4.50
CA PRO A 204 13.86 -12.94 5.74
C PRO A 204 14.82 -13.25 6.91
N ILE A 205 14.33 -12.97 8.12
CA ILE A 205 15.02 -13.32 9.36
C ILE A 205 14.46 -14.65 9.88
N GLY A 206 15.33 -15.63 10.07
CA GLY A 206 15.01 -16.87 10.78
C GLY A 206 15.69 -16.95 12.15
N LEU A 207 15.25 -17.90 12.97
CA LEU A 207 15.79 -18.16 14.31
C LEU A 207 16.27 -19.61 14.41
N LYS A 208 17.52 -19.82 14.85
CA LYS A 208 17.99 -21.15 15.26
C LYS A 208 17.32 -21.56 16.56
N LYS A 209 17.21 -22.87 16.81
CA LYS A 209 16.81 -23.39 18.14
C LYS A 209 17.74 -22.92 19.27
N THR A 210 18.98 -22.54 18.93
CA THR A 210 19.95 -21.94 19.86
C THR A 210 19.66 -20.48 20.21
N GLY A 211 18.68 -19.83 19.57
CA GLY A 211 18.31 -18.42 19.79
C GLY A 211 19.07 -17.42 18.92
N VAL A 212 19.97 -17.89 18.06
CA VAL A 212 20.73 -17.04 17.14
C VAL A 212 19.87 -16.67 15.94
N ALA A 213 19.72 -15.37 15.68
CA ALA A 213 19.06 -14.87 14.48
C ALA A 213 19.95 -15.05 13.26
N ILE A 214 19.37 -15.49 12.15
CA ILE A 214 20.04 -15.65 10.87
C ILE A 214 19.27 -14.81 9.85
N GLN A 215 19.97 -13.98 9.11
CA GLN A 215 19.41 -13.32 7.95
C GLN A 215 19.67 -14.20 6.73
N TYR A 216 18.60 -14.73 6.16
CA TYR A 216 18.68 -15.39 4.86
C TYR A 216 18.50 -14.35 3.78
N LYS A 217 19.27 -14.45 2.70
CA LYS A 217 19.11 -13.61 1.52
C LYS A 217 19.18 -14.51 0.30
N GLY A 218 18.11 -14.53 -0.49
CA GLY A 218 18.02 -15.52 -1.57
C GLY A 218 16.80 -15.34 -2.47
N LEU A 219 16.83 -16.06 -3.59
CA LEU A 219 15.67 -16.27 -4.43
C LEU A 219 15.00 -17.57 -4.00
N ILE A 220 13.69 -17.53 -3.78
CA ILE A 220 12.87 -18.73 -3.58
C ILE A 220 11.90 -18.88 -4.74
N SER A 221 11.74 -20.11 -5.23
CA SER A 221 10.82 -20.38 -6.31
C SER A 221 9.39 -20.50 -5.79
N GLU A 222 8.38 -20.17 -6.60
CA GLU A 222 6.97 -20.28 -6.16
C GLU A 222 6.60 -21.69 -5.68
N ASP A 223 7.13 -22.72 -6.34
CA ASP A 223 6.87 -24.13 -5.99
C ASP A 223 7.46 -24.55 -4.63
N GLU A 224 8.45 -23.81 -4.12
CA GLU A 224 9.09 -24.06 -2.83
C GLU A 224 8.45 -23.24 -1.70
N LEU A 225 7.58 -22.28 -2.03
CA LEU A 225 6.79 -21.58 -1.03
C LEU A 225 5.76 -22.55 -0.46
N GLY A 226 5.67 -22.59 0.88
CA GLY A 226 4.60 -23.29 1.57
C GLY A 226 3.22 -22.68 1.29
N GLU A 227 2.24 -23.09 2.08
CA GLU A 227 0.87 -22.56 1.99
C GLU A 227 0.86 -21.02 2.11
N LYS A 228 0.21 -20.33 1.16
CA LYS A 228 -0.04 -18.89 1.25
C LYS A 228 -1.24 -18.64 2.17
N PHE A 229 -1.06 -17.85 3.22
CA PHE A 229 -2.11 -17.52 4.18
C PHE A 229 -2.18 -16.02 4.50
N SER A 230 -3.29 -15.61 5.09
CA SER A 230 -3.58 -14.23 5.46
C SER A 230 -2.95 -13.85 6.81
N ALA A 231 -2.58 -12.57 7.00
CA ALA A 231 -2.16 -12.01 8.29
C ALA A 231 -3.24 -12.14 9.39
N TYR A 232 -4.50 -12.35 9.01
CA TYR A 232 -5.59 -12.62 9.95
C TYR A 232 -5.62 -14.07 10.46
N ASN A 233 -4.79 -14.97 9.95
CA ASN A 233 -4.71 -16.35 10.45
C ASN A 233 -3.64 -16.48 11.53
N TRP A 234 -4.02 -16.16 12.77
CA TRP A 234 -3.11 -16.12 13.93
C TRP A 234 -2.44 -17.47 14.21
N SER A 235 -3.15 -18.59 14.01
CA SER A 235 -2.59 -19.93 14.22
C SER A 235 -1.37 -20.22 13.34
N LYS A 236 -1.33 -19.68 12.11
CA LYS A 236 -0.20 -19.84 11.20
C LYS A 236 1.03 -19.01 11.60
N PHE A 237 0.84 -18.00 12.45
CA PHE A 237 1.92 -17.26 13.10
C PHE A 237 2.35 -17.89 14.44
N GLY A 238 1.79 -19.06 14.80
CA GLY A 238 2.11 -19.77 16.03
C GLY A 238 1.31 -19.30 17.25
N PHE A 239 0.28 -18.45 17.06
CA PHE A 239 -0.61 -18.09 18.17
C PHE A 239 -1.49 -19.28 18.55
N GLU A 240 -1.36 -19.72 19.79
CA GLU A 240 -2.15 -20.82 20.34
C GLU A 240 -2.94 -20.34 21.54
N VAL A 241 -4.26 -20.51 21.48
CA VAL A 241 -5.15 -20.23 22.60
C VAL A 241 -5.21 -21.47 23.49
N LYS A 242 -4.90 -21.28 24.77
CA LYS A 242 -5.02 -22.30 25.81
C LYS A 242 -5.98 -21.80 26.87
N GLU A 243 -6.96 -22.63 27.21
CA GLU A 243 -7.91 -22.33 28.27
C GLU A 243 -7.40 -22.90 29.59
N ASP A 244 -7.33 -22.06 30.61
CA ASP A 244 -7.20 -22.50 31.99
C ASP A 244 -8.60 -22.86 32.51
N ALA A 245 -8.99 -24.13 32.34
CA ALA A 245 -10.32 -24.61 32.71
C ALA A 245 -10.59 -24.55 34.22
N SER A 246 -9.53 -24.57 35.04
CA SER A 246 -9.62 -24.51 36.50
C SER A 246 -9.90 -23.11 37.02
N ASN A 247 -9.44 -22.06 36.31
CA ASN A 247 -9.45 -20.67 36.81
C ASN A 247 -8.83 -20.53 38.21
N THR A 248 -7.92 -21.43 38.57
CA THR A 248 -7.21 -21.44 39.86
C THR A 248 -5.92 -20.66 39.73
N TYR A 249 -5.60 -19.83 40.72
CA TYR A 249 -4.38 -19.02 40.67
C TYR A 249 -3.14 -19.78 41.13
N ILE A 250 -3.35 -20.77 42.01
CA ILE A 250 -2.28 -21.60 42.55
C ILE A 250 -2.29 -22.94 41.80
N TYR A 251 -1.35 -23.09 40.86
CA TYR A 251 -1.23 -24.31 40.08
C TYR A 251 -0.80 -25.51 40.94
N ASP A 252 -1.51 -26.63 40.79
CA ASP A 252 -1.14 -27.89 41.44
C ASP A 252 0.01 -28.56 40.69
N PHE A 253 1.16 -28.69 41.36
CA PHE A 253 2.37 -29.30 40.80
C PHE A 253 2.22 -30.79 40.47
N GLU A 254 1.30 -31.49 41.13
CA GLU A 254 1.05 -32.93 40.91
C GLU A 254 0.05 -33.20 39.78
N LYS A 255 -0.80 -32.21 39.48
CA LYS A 255 -1.78 -32.25 38.38
C LYS A 255 -1.57 -31.05 37.48
N LYS A 256 -0.52 -31.11 36.67
CA LYS A 256 -0.17 -30.07 35.70
C LYS A 256 -1.34 -29.84 34.75
N GLN A 257 -1.82 -28.61 34.69
CA GLN A 257 -2.84 -28.20 33.72
C GLN A 257 -2.23 -28.10 32.32
N PRO A 258 -3.02 -28.24 31.23
CA PRO A 258 -2.48 -28.24 29.86
C PRO A 258 -1.63 -27.01 29.53
N PHE A 259 -2.03 -25.83 30.02
CA PHE A 259 -1.28 -24.59 29.87
C PHE A 259 0.08 -24.64 30.59
N PHE A 260 0.10 -25.07 31.84
CA PHE A 260 1.32 -25.13 32.65
C PHE A 260 2.27 -26.23 32.16
N GLU A 261 1.74 -27.37 31.73
CA GLU A 261 2.52 -28.47 31.15
C GLU A 261 3.30 -28.02 29.91
N GLU A 262 2.69 -27.20 29.06
CA GLU A 262 3.35 -26.65 27.88
C GLU A 262 4.45 -25.64 28.21
N ILE A 263 4.25 -24.79 29.22
CA ILE A 263 5.30 -23.89 29.70
C ILE A 263 6.48 -24.68 30.26
N CYS A 264 6.21 -25.71 31.08
CA CYS A 264 7.25 -26.64 31.55
C CYS A 264 7.99 -27.25 30.36
N ASN A 265 7.30 -27.83 29.38
CA ASN A 265 7.94 -28.41 28.20
C ASN A 265 8.84 -27.45 27.41
N ILE A 266 8.61 -26.13 27.53
CA ILE A 266 9.39 -25.09 26.85
C ILE A 266 10.56 -24.59 27.71
N VAL A 267 10.37 -24.46 29.02
CA VAL A 267 11.27 -23.72 29.92
C VAL A 267 12.06 -24.63 30.86
N ASP A 268 11.43 -25.69 31.37
CA ASP A 268 11.96 -26.63 32.37
C ASP A 268 13.11 -27.44 31.76
N VAL A 269 14.34 -27.17 32.19
CA VAL A 269 15.56 -27.73 31.61
C VAL A 269 15.93 -29.05 32.29
N ASP A 270 15.73 -29.15 33.60
CA ASP A 270 16.09 -30.34 34.38
C ASP A 270 14.95 -31.36 34.47
N GLY A 271 13.74 -30.98 34.06
CA GLY A 271 12.56 -31.84 33.95
C GLY A 271 11.92 -32.14 35.30
N ASP A 272 12.22 -31.36 36.34
CA ASP A 272 11.70 -31.56 37.68
C ASP A 272 10.25 -31.03 37.84
N GLY A 273 9.76 -30.26 36.87
CA GLY A 273 8.43 -29.66 36.85
C GLY A 273 8.28 -28.39 37.66
N ILE A 274 9.37 -27.82 38.16
CA ILE A 274 9.46 -26.62 38.99
C ILE A 274 10.19 -25.54 38.20
N LEU A 275 9.44 -24.52 37.76
CA LEU A 275 10.03 -23.42 37.00
C LEU A 275 10.82 -22.48 37.93
N GLU A 276 12.14 -22.62 37.95
CA GLU A 276 13.00 -21.73 38.73
C GLU A 276 13.25 -20.39 38.00
N PRO A 277 13.50 -19.29 38.74
CA PRO A 277 13.76 -17.98 38.13
C PRO A 277 14.89 -17.98 37.10
N TYR A 278 15.92 -18.81 37.28
CA TYR A 278 17.07 -18.88 36.37
C TYR A 278 16.70 -19.56 35.03
N GLU A 279 15.80 -20.53 35.05
CA GLU A 279 15.32 -21.23 33.85
C GLU A 279 14.45 -20.31 33.00
N LEU A 280 13.53 -19.59 33.65
CA LEU A 280 12.72 -18.55 33.03
C LEU A 280 13.59 -17.47 32.39
N GLN A 281 14.60 -16.98 33.12
CA GLN A 281 15.53 -15.97 32.59
C GLN A 281 16.31 -16.49 31.38
N ARG A 282 16.77 -17.75 31.43
CA ARG A 282 17.47 -18.39 30.32
C ARG A 282 16.55 -18.58 29.11
N ALA A 283 15.30 -18.98 29.32
CA ALA A 283 14.29 -19.14 28.27
C ALA A 283 13.99 -17.79 27.59
N LEU A 284 13.85 -16.72 28.35
CA LEU A 284 13.62 -15.37 27.82
C LEU A 284 14.84 -14.79 27.08
N ASN A 285 16.06 -15.15 27.48
CA ASN A 285 17.28 -14.76 26.77
C ASN A 285 17.49 -15.51 25.46
N ASN A 286 16.79 -16.63 25.23
CA ASN A 286 16.81 -17.34 23.96
C ASN A 286 15.67 -16.82 23.07
N HIS A 287 16.01 -16.07 22.02
CA HIS A 287 15.03 -15.45 21.12
C HIS A 287 14.02 -16.44 20.50
N TYR A 288 14.41 -17.70 20.26
CA TYR A 288 13.49 -18.72 19.73
C TYR A 288 12.44 -19.12 20.76
N ILE A 289 12.87 -19.36 22.00
CA ILE A 289 11.98 -19.74 23.10
C ILE A 289 11.10 -18.54 23.50
N ALA A 290 11.69 -17.36 23.64
CA ALA A 290 10.96 -16.12 23.89
C ALA A 290 9.89 -15.84 22.84
N ASN A 291 10.20 -16.08 21.55
CA ASN A 291 9.22 -15.96 20.47
C ASN A 291 8.04 -16.92 20.69
N LYS A 292 8.27 -18.22 20.94
CA LYS A 292 7.19 -19.17 21.23
C LYS A 292 6.34 -18.75 22.43
N LEU A 293 6.97 -18.40 23.55
CA LEU A 293 6.27 -17.96 24.76
C LEU A 293 5.39 -16.73 24.48
N SER A 294 5.87 -15.80 23.65
CA SER A 294 5.12 -14.59 23.31
C SER A 294 3.87 -14.82 22.45
N HIS A 295 3.75 -15.97 21.78
CA HIS A 295 2.59 -16.35 20.98
C HIS A 295 1.58 -17.24 21.74
N LEU A 296 1.87 -17.63 22.97
CA LEU A 296 0.91 -18.32 23.83
C LEU A 296 -0.14 -17.32 24.32
N VAL A 297 -1.42 -17.64 24.08
CA VAL A 297 -2.56 -16.85 24.55
C VAL A 297 -3.28 -17.64 25.63
N CYS A 298 -3.22 -17.14 26.86
CA CYS A 298 -3.87 -17.79 28.00
C CYS A 298 -5.23 -17.16 28.25
N LYS A 299 -6.29 -17.97 28.24
CA LYS A 299 -7.62 -17.58 28.69
C LYS A 299 -7.79 -18.02 30.14
N HIS A 300 -7.74 -17.06 31.06
CA HIS A 300 -7.78 -17.31 32.50
C HIS A 300 -8.51 -16.19 33.26
N HIS A 301 -8.79 -16.44 34.53
CA HIS A 301 -9.47 -15.49 35.40
C HIS A 301 -8.55 -14.34 35.77
N ASN A 302 -8.99 -13.12 35.51
CA ASN A 302 -8.18 -11.94 35.73
C ASN A 302 -7.93 -11.67 37.23
N GLU A 303 -6.66 -11.52 37.63
CA GLU A 303 -6.21 -11.17 38.99
C GLU A 303 -6.88 -9.89 39.55
N TRP A 304 -7.24 -8.97 38.67
CA TRP A 304 -7.83 -7.66 38.97
C TRP A 304 -9.33 -7.72 39.25
N ALA A 305 -9.96 -8.90 39.13
CA ALA A 305 -11.36 -9.10 39.46
C ALA A 305 -11.61 -9.67 40.87
N TYR A 306 -10.55 -10.04 41.61
CA TYR A 306 -10.66 -10.75 42.89
C TYR A 306 -11.00 -9.89 44.11
N SER A 307 -11.51 -8.69 43.89
CA SER A 307 -12.08 -7.86 44.93
C SER A 307 -13.55 -8.23 45.18
N GLY A 308 -14.09 -7.86 46.35
CA GLY A 308 -15.47 -8.15 46.71
C GLY A 308 -15.80 -9.65 46.71
N GLN A 309 -16.65 -10.09 45.77
CA GLN A 309 -17.25 -11.43 45.75
C GLN A 309 -16.30 -12.59 45.41
N TYR A 310 -15.15 -12.29 44.80
CA TYR A 310 -14.18 -13.30 44.36
C TYR A 310 -13.00 -13.47 45.33
N LEU A 311 -12.83 -12.56 46.29
CA LEU A 311 -11.74 -12.61 47.28
C LEU A 311 -11.80 -13.88 48.14
N SER A 312 -13.00 -14.28 48.57
CA SER A 312 -13.17 -15.45 49.45
C SER A 312 -12.70 -16.76 48.80
N PRO A 313 -13.11 -17.12 47.56
CA PRO A 313 -12.55 -18.27 46.85
C PRO A 313 -11.02 -18.29 46.73
N LEU A 314 -10.39 -17.15 46.43
CA LEU A 314 -8.93 -17.06 46.29
C LEU A 314 -8.21 -17.33 47.63
N ILE A 315 -8.77 -16.81 48.72
CA ILE A 315 -8.24 -17.03 50.06
C ILE A 315 -8.39 -18.50 50.49
N GLU A 316 -9.49 -19.16 50.10
CA GLU A 316 -9.68 -20.60 50.30
C GLU A 316 -8.66 -21.44 49.52
N GLU A 317 -8.33 -21.07 48.27
CA GLU A 317 -7.25 -21.72 47.50
C GLU A 317 -5.89 -21.58 48.19
N LEU A 318 -5.59 -20.40 48.74
CA LEU A 318 -4.36 -20.15 49.48
C LEU A 318 -4.28 -20.99 50.77
N ASP A 319 -5.39 -21.15 51.49
CA ASP A 319 -5.45 -22.02 52.66
C ASP A 319 -5.16 -23.48 52.29
N GLN A 320 -5.77 -23.98 51.21
CA GLN A 320 -5.52 -25.34 50.71
C GLN A 320 -4.06 -25.55 50.30
N PHE A 321 -3.42 -24.54 49.71
CA PHE A 321 -2.01 -24.60 49.36
C PHE A 321 -1.11 -24.75 50.60
N TYR A 322 -1.31 -23.92 51.62
CA TYR A 322 -0.55 -24.01 52.86
C TYR A 322 -0.77 -25.35 53.57
N GLU A 323 -2.00 -25.88 53.58
CA GLU A 323 -2.28 -27.21 54.12
C GLU A 323 -1.52 -28.32 53.37
N LYS A 324 -1.43 -28.25 52.04
CA LYS A 324 -0.66 -29.20 51.24
C LYS A 324 0.85 -29.08 51.50
N ALA A 325 1.37 -27.86 51.61
CA ALA A 325 2.78 -27.62 51.88
C ALA A 325 3.21 -28.17 53.26
N LEU A 326 2.42 -27.90 54.31
CA LEU A 326 2.65 -28.43 55.65
C LEU A 326 2.63 -29.97 55.68
N LYS A 327 1.72 -30.61 54.92
CA LYS A 327 1.67 -32.07 54.80
C LYS A 327 2.92 -32.67 54.14
N LYS A 328 3.57 -31.94 53.23
CA LYS A 328 4.82 -32.38 52.58
C LYS A 328 6.03 -32.20 53.49
N ASP A 329 6.19 -31.04 54.13
CA ASP A 329 7.32 -30.77 55.03
C ASP A 329 7.29 -31.64 56.29
N ALA A 330 6.11 -32.09 56.72
CA ALA A 330 5.96 -32.91 57.90
C ALA A 330 6.57 -34.32 57.78
N ASP A 331 6.75 -34.89 56.58
CA ASP A 331 7.18 -36.31 56.39
C ASP A 331 6.39 -37.31 57.29
N GLY A 332 5.18 -36.96 57.72
CA GLY A 332 4.37 -37.71 58.68
C GLY A 332 4.73 -37.55 60.18
N LYS A 333 5.49 -36.53 60.59
CA LYS A 333 5.77 -36.15 61.99
C LYS A 333 5.12 -34.80 62.35
N GLU A 334 4.63 -34.68 63.58
CA GLU A 334 4.21 -33.37 64.13
C GLU A 334 5.41 -32.42 64.16
N LEU A 335 5.29 -31.27 63.50
CA LEU A 335 6.26 -30.19 63.56
C LEU A 335 6.25 -29.60 64.98
N GLU A 336 7.41 -29.54 65.65
CA GLU A 336 7.56 -28.98 67.02
C GLU A 336 7.01 -27.54 67.15
N ASN A 337 6.92 -26.80 66.04
CA ASN A 337 6.54 -25.39 66.00
C ASN A 337 5.24 -25.12 65.22
N GLN A 338 4.27 -26.04 65.23
CA GLN A 338 3.00 -25.89 64.49
C GLN A 338 2.29 -24.55 64.79
N GLN A 339 2.31 -24.09 66.04
CA GLN A 339 1.70 -22.81 66.43
C GLN A 339 2.39 -21.58 65.81
N GLU A 340 3.71 -21.62 65.65
CA GLU A 340 4.45 -20.53 65.00
C GLU A 340 4.20 -20.53 63.49
N LEU A 341 4.12 -21.71 62.87
CA LEU A 341 3.80 -21.85 61.45
C LEU A 341 2.38 -21.37 61.14
N ASP A 342 1.40 -21.71 61.98
CA ASP A 342 0.02 -21.24 61.86
C ASP A 342 -0.06 -19.71 62.03
N ALA A 343 0.72 -19.14 62.96
CA ALA A 343 0.80 -17.68 63.14
C ALA A 343 1.40 -16.97 61.90
N ILE A 344 2.48 -17.51 61.35
CA ILE A 344 3.10 -17.00 60.11
C ILE A 344 2.15 -17.13 58.91
N ARG A 345 1.35 -18.21 58.86
CA ARG A 345 0.34 -18.43 57.82
C ARG A 345 -0.71 -17.33 57.86
N GLU A 346 -1.30 -17.05 59.02
CA GLU A 346 -2.31 -16.01 59.17
C GLU A 346 -1.72 -14.62 58.89
N GLU A 347 -0.50 -14.32 59.35
CA GLU A 347 0.19 -13.06 59.03
C GLU A 347 0.34 -12.88 57.50
N ARG A 348 0.82 -13.91 56.79
CA ARG A 348 0.98 -13.86 55.32
C ARG A 348 -0.35 -13.75 54.60
N LYS A 349 -1.40 -14.39 55.11
CA LYS A 349 -2.77 -14.34 54.57
C LYS A 349 -3.37 -12.94 54.70
N GLU A 350 -3.24 -12.32 55.87
CA GLU A 350 -3.68 -10.93 56.07
C GLU A 350 -2.88 -9.95 55.18
N ALA A 351 -1.57 -10.13 55.09
CA ALA A 351 -0.73 -9.31 54.21
C ALA A 351 -1.10 -9.49 52.73
N PHE A 352 -1.41 -10.71 52.29
CA PHE A 352 -1.88 -10.98 50.92
C PHE A 352 -3.24 -10.34 50.66
N LYS A 353 -4.19 -10.49 51.58
CA LYS A 353 -5.51 -9.87 51.49
C LYS A 353 -5.42 -8.35 51.35
N ALA A 354 -4.59 -7.70 52.18
CA ALA A 354 -4.38 -6.26 52.12
C ALA A 354 -3.77 -5.82 50.78
N LYS A 355 -2.87 -6.61 50.19
CA LYS A 355 -2.31 -6.33 48.86
C LYS A 355 -3.36 -6.45 47.75
N VAL A 356 -4.19 -7.49 47.78
CA VAL A 356 -5.25 -7.70 46.77
C VAL A 356 -6.28 -6.56 46.84
N GLU A 357 -6.68 -6.14 48.04
CA GLU A 357 -7.58 -4.98 48.22
C GLU A 357 -6.99 -3.68 47.66
N GLN A 358 -5.66 -3.50 47.70
CA GLN A 358 -4.99 -2.33 47.10
C GLN A 358 -4.87 -2.40 45.56
N LEU A 359 -4.89 -3.60 44.98
CA LEU A 359 -4.82 -3.81 43.53
C LEU A 359 -6.19 -3.67 42.84
N ALA A 360 -7.27 -3.61 43.61
CA ALA A 360 -8.66 -3.48 43.15
C ALA A 360 -9.00 -2.07 42.61
N LEU A 361 -8.26 -1.59 41.60
CA LEU A 361 -8.43 -0.25 41.01
C LEU A 361 -9.80 -0.04 40.34
N TRP A 362 -10.55 -1.10 40.06
CA TRP A 362 -11.67 -1.08 39.11
C TRP A 362 -13.08 -1.09 39.74
N GLU A 363 -13.24 -1.43 41.03
CA GLU A 363 -14.57 -1.53 41.68
C GLU A 363 -15.28 -0.19 41.86
N GLY A 364 -14.53 0.91 41.96
CA GLY A 364 -15.06 2.26 42.12
C GLY A 364 -15.46 2.94 40.82
N ILE A 365 -15.34 2.26 39.68
CA ILE A 365 -15.53 2.86 38.35
C ILE A 365 -16.99 2.65 37.89
N GLU A 366 -17.73 3.74 37.70
CA GLU A 366 -19.13 3.66 37.29
C GLU A 366 -19.29 3.20 35.83
N ALA A 367 -20.14 2.19 35.61
CA ALA A 367 -20.46 1.71 34.28
C ALA A 367 -21.28 2.75 33.49
N ARG A 368 -20.86 2.96 32.26
CA ARG A 368 -21.45 3.96 31.38
C ARG A 368 -22.81 3.53 30.81
N LYS A 369 -23.79 4.44 30.74
CA LYS A 369 -25.08 4.17 30.06
C LYS A 369 -25.06 4.31 28.54
N SER A 370 -24.07 5.00 27.96
CA SER A 370 -23.88 5.12 26.50
C SER A 370 -22.45 5.54 26.17
N SER A 371 -21.79 4.93 25.20
CA SER A 371 -20.41 5.28 24.80
C SER A 371 -20.33 6.61 24.02
N TYR A 372 -19.24 7.34 24.20
CA TYR A 372 -18.84 8.55 23.47
C TYR A 372 -17.85 7.88 22.53
N ARG A 373 -18.12 8.00 21.24
CA ARG A 373 -17.17 7.63 20.20
C ARG A 373 -15.83 8.31 20.50
N SER A 374 -14.91 7.62 21.18
CA SER A 374 -13.51 7.97 21.09
C SER A 374 -13.14 7.66 19.66
N LYS A 375 -12.87 8.69 18.86
CA LYS A 375 -12.11 8.49 17.62
C LYS A 375 -10.79 7.86 18.07
N TRP A 376 -10.67 6.55 17.96
CA TRP A 376 -9.41 5.86 18.14
C TRP A 376 -8.43 6.50 17.17
N VAL A 377 -7.46 7.23 17.72
CA VAL A 377 -6.38 7.78 16.93
C VAL A 377 -5.57 6.57 16.47
N ASN A 378 -5.56 6.30 15.16
CA ASN A 378 -4.59 5.42 14.53
C ASN A 378 -3.19 5.89 14.95
N GLY A 379 -2.59 5.23 15.95
CA GLY A 379 -1.28 5.62 16.49
C GLY A 379 -1.13 5.54 18.00
N ALA A 380 -1.68 4.52 18.67
CA ALA A 380 -1.20 4.18 20.00
C ALA A 380 0.12 3.41 19.86
N LEU A 381 1.24 4.17 19.85
CA LEU A 381 2.67 3.81 20.04
C LEU A 381 3.56 4.66 19.11
N VAL A 382 3.46 5.99 19.21
CA VAL A 382 4.43 6.90 18.56
C VAL A 382 5.17 7.67 19.65
N THR A 383 6.47 7.44 19.78
CA THR A 383 7.41 8.12 20.68
C THR A 383 7.78 9.53 20.18
N SER A 384 6.88 10.23 19.50
CA SER A 384 7.09 11.60 19.05
C SER A 384 5.78 12.38 19.02
N PRO A 385 5.77 13.65 19.45
CA PRO A 385 4.56 14.45 19.51
C PRO A 385 4.11 14.80 18.08
N ILE A 386 2.98 14.24 17.65
CA ILE A 386 2.33 14.63 16.41
C ILE A 386 1.64 15.99 16.64
N THR A 387 1.99 16.93 15.78
CA THR A 387 1.43 18.28 15.68
C THR A 387 -0.10 18.30 15.56
N MET A 388 -0.74 19.08 16.45
CA MET A 388 -2.08 19.69 16.35
C MET A 388 -3.32 18.78 16.26
N GLY A 389 -3.45 17.81 17.17
CA GLY A 389 -4.73 17.19 17.55
C GLY A 389 -4.92 17.16 19.08
N PRO A 390 -6.15 16.96 19.61
CA PRO A 390 -6.31 16.67 21.03
C PRO A 390 -5.49 15.43 21.39
N TYR A 391 -4.58 15.52 22.35
CA TYR A 391 -3.80 14.39 22.83
C TYR A 391 -4.20 14.02 24.26
N LEU A 392 -4.00 12.74 24.60
CA LEU A 392 -4.29 12.21 25.93
C LEU A 392 -3.18 12.63 26.89
N ALA A 393 -3.53 13.26 28.00
CA ALA A 393 -2.59 13.63 29.07
C ALA A 393 -3.11 13.13 30.42
N TYR A 394 -2.21 12.61 31.26
CA TYR A 394 -2.53 12.25 32.64
C TYR A 394 -2.14 13.41 33.56
N LYS A 395 -3.13 14.10 34.16
CA LYS A 395 -2.93 15.26 35.02
C LYS A 395 -3.75 15.11 36.30
N PHE A 396 -3.16 15.44 37.45
CA PHE A 396 -3.84 15.47 38.75
C PHE A 396 -4.66 14.21 39.09
N GLY A 397 -4.17 13.03 38.70
CA GLY A 397 -4.83 11.75 38.96
C GLY A 397 -5.89 11.33 37.94
N LYS A 398 -6.09 12.10 36.86
CA LYS A 398 -7.16 11.91 35.88
C LYS A 398 -6.61 11.95 34.44
N TRP A 399 -7.24 11.19 33.55
CA TRP A 399 -6.98 11.28 32.11
C TRP A 399 -7.81 12.41 31.51
N VAL A 400 -7.16 13.34 30.81
CA VAL A 400 -7.78 14.50 30.16
C VAL A 400 -7.38 14.58 28.69
N TYR A 401 -8.28 15.06 27.84
CA TYR A 401 -7.93 15.48 26.48
C TYR A 401 -7.43 16.92 26.49
N GLU A 402 -6.20 17.14 26.02
CA GLU A 402 -5.58 18.47 25.91
C GLU A 402 -5.49 18.88 24.44
N LYS A 403 -6.05 20.04 24.07
CA LYS A 403 -5.82 20.69 22.77
C LYS A 403 -4.87 21.86 22.94
N MET A 404 -3.86 21.97 22.08
CA MET A 404 -2.97 23.14 21.99
C MET A 404 -3.59 24.34 21.22
N THR A 405 -4.87 24.63 21.39
CA THR A 405 -5.49 25.83 20.78
C THR A 405 -5.69 26.92 21.82
N SER A 406 -5.37 28.16 21.44
CA SER A 406 -5.30 29.38 22.26
C SER A 406 -6.63 29.90 22.80
N GLU A 407 -7.65 29.05 22.94
CA GLU A 407 -8.94 29.43 23.51
C GLU A 407 -9.33 28.41 24.60
N ASP A 408 -9.68 28.95 25.77
CA ASP A 408 -10.00 28.27 27.02
C ASP A 408 -11.28 27.41 26.92
N GLU A 409 -11.27 26.31 26.17
CA GLU A 409 -12.26 25.24 26.37
C GLU A 409 -11.85 24.36 27.57
N PRO A 410 -12.80 23.98 28.45
CA PRO A 410 -12.48 23.24 29.67
C PRO A 410 -11.93 21.84 29.38
N GLU A 411 -10.89 21.44 30.11
CA GLU A 411 -10.32 20.09 30.08
C GLU A 411 -11.43 19.04 30.26
N GLN A 412 -11.58 18.14 29.29
CA GLN A 412 -12.58 17.08 29.36
C GLN A 412 -11.98 15.85 30.04
N GLU A 413 -12.41 15.59 31.27
CA GLU A 413 -12.07 14.36 32.00
C GLU A 413 -12.65 13.13 31.30
N ILE A 414 -11.83 12.10 31.17
CA ILE A 414 -12.23 10.81 30.62
C ILE A 414 -12.67 9.92 31.78
N PRO A 415 -13.98 9.61 31.92
CA PRO A 415 -14.41 8.59 32.87
C PRO A 415 -13.90 7.23 32.37
N LEU A 416 -13.16 6.53 33.24
CA LEU A 416 -12.65 5.19 32.96
C LEU A 416 -13.82 4.21 32.78
N SER A 417 -13.64 3.20 31.95
CA SER A 417 -14.60 2.09 31.84
C SER A 417 -14.23 1.03 32.87
N PRO A 418 -15.17 0.49 33.67
CA PRO A 418 -14.85 -0.54 34.64
C PRO A 418 -14.46 -1.83 33.93
N PHE A 419 -13.58 -2.60 34.58
CA PHE A 419 -13.27 -3.96 34.15
C PHE A 419 -14.54 -4.84 34.28
N PRO A 420 -14.80 -5.81 33.38
CA PRO A 420 -16.02 -6.63 33.42
C PRO A 420 -16.00 -7.65 34.57
N ILE A 421 -16.22 -7.19 35.80
CA ILE A 421 -16.19 -8.03 37.03
C ILE A 421 -17.25 -9.15 36.98
N ALA A 422 -18.36 -8.96 36.26
CA ALA A 422 -19.39 -9.99 36.11
C ALA A 422 -18.94 -11.23 35.32
N ASN A 423 -17.94 -11.09 34.45
CA ASN A 423 -17.29 -12.20 33.77
C ASN A 423 -15.78 -11.93 33.66
N PRO A 424 -15.03 -12.29 34.70
CA PRO A 424 -13.62 -11.89 34.85
C PRO A 424 -12.63 -12.75 34.05
N VAL A 425 -13.11 -13.71 33.26
CA VAL A 425 -12.25 -14.55 32.41
C VAL A 425 -11.84 -13.75 31.16
N VAL A 426 -10.53 -13.59 30.96
CA VAL A 426 -9.98 -12.80 29.84
C VAL A 426 -8.86 -13.54 29.11
N TYR A 427 -8.62 -13.11 27.88
CA TYR A 427 -7.46 -13.52 27.10
C TYR A 427 -6.27 -12.62 27.43
N HIS A 428 -5.19 -13.21 27.91
CA HIS A 428 -3.91 -12.54 28.10
C HIS A 428 -3.02 -12.74 26.88
N PHE A 429 -2.50 -11.63 26.38
CA PHE A 429 -1.58 -11.60 25.25
C PHE A 429 -0.25 -11.00 25.69
N HIS A 430 0.84 -11.50 25.12
CA HIS A 430 2.10 -10.78 25.21
C HIS A 430 1.99 -9.46 24.42
N PRO A 431 2.17 -8.29 25.06
CA PRO A 431 1.82 -7.00 24.45
C PRO A 431 2.61 -6.71 23.17
N VAL A 432 3.90 -7.05 23.15
CA VAL A 432 4.75 -6.81 21.97
C VAL A 432 4.35 -7.71 20.79
N ALA A 433 4.22 -9.02 21.00
CA ALA A 433 3.83 -9.96 19.94
C ALA A 433 2.43 -9.65 19.40
N PHE A 434 1.49 -9.29 20.28
CA PHE A 434 0.17 -8.82 19.88
C PHE A 434 0.25 -7.60 18.96
N VAL A 435 0.94 -6.54 19.38
CA VAL A 435 1.10 -5.31 18.56
C VAL A 435 1.79 -5.61 17.24
N GLU A 436 2.81 -6.47 17.25
CA GLU A 436 3.50 -6.91 16.05
C GLU A 436 2.55 -7.66 15.08
N GLN A 437 1.67 -8.53 15.60
CA GLN A 437 0.63 -9.16 14.79
C GLN A 437 -0.37 -8.14 14.25
N MET A 438 -0.81 -7.19 15.08
CA MET A 438 -1.71 -6.11 14.67
C MET A 438 -1.10 -5.24 13.56
N ARG A 439 0.21 -4.96 13.61
CA ARG A 439 0.93 -4.21 12.57
C ARG A 439 0.98 -4.94 11.23
N ARG A 440 1.02 -6.29 11.25
CA ARG A 440 1.01 -7.13 10.04
C ARG A 440 -0.38 -7.17 9.41
N MET A 441 -1.43 -7.01 10.21
CA MET A 441 -2.79 -6.85 9.71
C MET A 441 -2.93 -5.44 9.16
N GLY A 442 -3.30 -5.32 7.88
CA GLY A 442 -3.68 -4.02 7.34
C GLY A 442 -4.90 -3.48 8.07
N THR A 443 -5.10 -2.16 8.05
CA THR A 443 -6.43 -1.60 8.36
C THR A 443 -7.38 -2.10 7.28
N VAL A 444 -8.24 -3.06 7.61
CA VAL A 444 -9.41 -3.41 6.81
C VAL A 444 -10.58 -2.88 7.61
N CYS A 445 -11.39 -2.04 6.97
CA CYS A 445 -12.65 -1.59 7.52
C CYS A 445 -13.60 -2.78 7.48
N ILE A 446 -14.01 -3.31 8.63
CA ILE A 446 -15.10 -4.30 8.67
C ILE A 446 -16.40 -3.54 8.86
N ILE A 447 -17.27 -3.53 7.85
CA ILE A 447 -18.57 -2.86 7.96
C ILE A 447 -19.48 -3.70 8.85
N ASN A 448 -19.99 -3.13 9.95
CA ASN A 448 -20.96 -3.80 10.83
C ASN A 448 -22.30 -4.00 10.08
N ARG A 449 -22.53 -5.22 9.55
CA ARG A 449 -23.70 -5.56 8.73
C ARG A 449 -25.01 -5.40 9.49
N ASP A 450 -25.04 -5.84 10.75
CA ASP A 450 -26.26 -5.77 11.58
C ASP A 450 -26.67 -4.30 11.80
N PHE A 451 -25.71 -3.46 12.21
CA PHE A 451 -25.93 -2.03 12.35
C PHE A 451 -26.34 -1.37 11.03
N PHE A 452 -25.72 -1.77 9.93
CA PHE A 452 -26.05 -1.23 8.61
C PHE A 452 -27.49 -1.51 8.21
N TYR A 453 -27.94 -2.76 8.31
CA TYR A 453 -29.28 -3.13 7.87
C TYR A 453 -30.39 -2.58 8.78
N GLU A 454 -30.13 -2.49 10.09
CA GLU A 454 -31.06 -1.83 11.03
C GLU A 454 -31.29 -0.37 10.65
N ASN A 455 -30.21 0.38 10.37
CA ASN A 455 -30.29 1.80 10.05
C ASN A 455 -30.69 2.06 8.59
N TYR A 456 -30.37 1.16 7.66
CA TYR A 456 -30.77 1.30 6.26
C TYR A 456 -32.30 1.29 6.11
N LEU A 457 -32.99 0.42 6.86
CA LEU A 457 -34.45 0.35 6.88
C LEU A 457 -35.07 1.69 7.30
N ALA A 458 -34.47 2.39 8.26
CA ALA A 458 -34.94 3.68 8.75
C ALA A 458 -34.75 4.83 7.74
N GLU A 459 -33.62 4.85 7.02
CA GLU A 459 -33.26 5.97 6.13
C GLU A 459 -33.74 5.81 4.67
N PHE A 460 -33.86 4.56 4.21
CA PHE A 460 -34.17 4.22 2.81
C PHE A 460 -35.43 3.37 2.62
N GLY A 461 -36.00 2.80 3.68
CA GLY A 461 -37.21 1.96 3.61
C GLY A 461 -36.91 0.48 3.33
N GLU A 462 -37.85 -0.21 2.70
CA GLU A 462 -37.85 -1.68 2.60
C GLU A 462 -36.55 -2.27 2.04
N ILE A 463 -36.12 -3.36 2.68
CA ILE A 463 -35.02 -4.22 2.26
C ILE A 463 -35.58 -5.57 1.81
N ASN A 464 -35.15 -6.03 0.64
CA ASN A 464 -35.46 -7.38 0.14
C ASN A 464 -34.17 -8.21 0.01
N ASP A 465 -34.32 -9.52 -0.14
CA ASP A 465 -33.19 -10.45 -0.18
C ASP A 465 -32.24 -10.18 -1.36
N GLU A 466 -32.75 -9.74 -2.52
CA GLU A 466 -31.92 -9.40 -3.68
C GLU A 466 -31.02 -8.18 -3.39
N LEU A 467 -31.60 -7.12 -2.81
CA LEU A 467 -30.87 -5.93 -2.40
C LEU A 467 -29.80 -6.26 -1.36
N LYS A 468 -30.15 -7.10 -0.37
CA LYS A 468 -29.22 -7.55 0.66
C LYS A 468 -28.03 -8.29 0.04
N ASN A 469 -28.29 -9.27 -0.83
CA ASN A 469 -27.24 -10.03 -1.52
C ASN A 469 -26.34 -9.13 -2.38
N ASN A 470 -26.92 -8.14 -3.07
CA ASN A 470 -26.15 -7.19 -3.87
C ASN A 470 -25.24 -6.29 -3.01
N LEU A 471 -25.72 -5.86 -1.85
CA LEU A 471 -24.94 -5.07 -0.89
C LEU A 471 -23.81 -5.90 -0.29
N GLU A 472 -24.05 -7.17 0.07
CA GLU A 472 -22.99 -8.05 0.57
C GLU A 472 -21.84 -8.20 -0.42
N ILE A 473 -22.14 -8.39 -1.71
CA ILE A 473 -21.09 -8.45 -2.75
C ILE A 473 -20.25 -7.17 -2.79
N ILE A 474 -20.88 -6.00 -2.60
CA ILE A 474 -20.19 -4.72 -2.58
C ILE A 474 -19.30 -4.61 -1.33
N PHE A 475 -19.82 -4.99 -0.17
CA PHE A 475 -19.07 -4.93 1.08
C PHE A 475 -17.87 -5.89 1.07
N GLU A 476 -18.06 -7.13 0.64
CA GLU A 476 -16.97 -8.10 0.43
C GLU A 476 -15.93 -7.55 -0.57
N GLY A 477 -16.39 -6.88 -1.62
CA GLY A 477 -15.53 -6.22 -2.60
C GLY A 477 -14.68 -5.10 -1.99
N ILE A 478 -15.27 -4.25 -1.14
CA ILE A 478 -14.56 -3.19 -0.41
C ILE A 478 -13.51 -3.79 0.51
N GLU A 479 -13.90 -4.72 1.38
CA GLU A 479 -13.01 -5.37 2.35
C GLU A 479 -11.83 -6.07 1.67
N LYS A 480 -12.10 -6.78 0.56
CA LYS A 480 -11.06 -7.42 -0.25
C LYS A 480 -10.13 -6.39 -0.90
N TYR A 481 -10.67 -5.31 -1.43
CA TYR A 481 -9.88 -4.25 -2.07
C TYR A 481 -8.92 -3.59 -1.07
N GLU A 482 -9.42 -3.23 0.12
CA GLU A 482 -8.63 -2.66 1.21
C GLU A 482 -7.54 -3.62 1.68
N THR A 483 -7.88 -4.91 1.86
CA THR A 483 -6.90 -5.96 2.20
C THR A 483 -5.78 -6.06 1.17
N SER A 484 -6.11 -5.90 -0.12
CA SER A 484 -5.12 -5.95 -1.19
C SER A 484 -4.18 -4.75 -1.15
N LYS A 485 -4.70 -3.55 -0.87
CA LYS A 485 -3.96 -2.27 -0.87
C LYS A 485 -3.26 -1.95 0.44
N GLY A 486 -3.69 -2.52 1.56
CA GLY A 486 -3.21 -2.15 2.90
C GLY A 486 -3.63 -0.74 3.33
N LEU A 487 -4.66 -0.17 2.70
CA LEU A 487 -5.17 1.17 3.00
C LEU A 487 -6.70 1.15 3.01
N ALA A 488 -7.28 1.39 4.18
CA ALA A 488 -8.74 1.43 4.36
C ALA A 488 -9.34 2.72 3.79
N PHE A 489 -10.60 2.61 3.36
CA PHE A 489 -11.49 3.75 3.20
C PHE A 489 -12.07 4.14 4.56
N SER A 490 -12.25 5.44 4.78
CA SER A 490 -13.00 5.94 5.94
C SER A 490 -14.51 5.73 5.78
N GLU A 491 -15.26 5.80 6.89
CA GLU A 491 -16.74 5.70 6.92
C GLU A 491 -17.40 6.60 5.87
N LYS A 492 -16.91 7.83 5.76
CA LYS A 492 -17.38 8.84 4.81
C LYS A 492 -17.09 8.47 3.36
N GLN A 493 -15.93 7.89 3.11
CA GLN A 493 -15.56 7.43 1.76
C GLN A 493 -16.43 6.24 1.33
N VAL A 494 -16.66 5.27 2.23
CA VAL A 494 -17.57 4.15 1.97
C VAL A 494 -19.00 4.66 1.73
N ALA A 495 -19.49 5.59 2.56
CA ALA A 495 -20.80 6.21 2.38
C ALA A 495 -20.97 6.84 0.99
N TYR A 496 -19.94 7.55 0.52
CA TYR A 496 -19.94 8.18 -0.79
C TYR A 496 -19.90 7.18 -1.95
N ILE A 497 -19.12 6.10 -1.80
CA ILE A 497 -19.07 5.01 -2.78
C ILE A 497 -20.47 4.39 -2.92
N LEU A 498 -21.11 4.01 -1.81
CA LEU A 498 -22.47 3.44 -1.81
C LEU A 498 -23.49 4.40 -2.42
N ALA A 499 -23.42 5.68 -2.07
CA ALA A 499 -24.29 6.72 -2.63
C ALA A 499 -24.19 6.83 -4.15
N THR A 500 -22.95 6.77 -4.66
CA THR A 500 -22.69 6.81 -6.09
C THR A 500 -23.23 5.56 -6.78
N ILE A 501 -22.94 4.38 -6.25
CA ILE A 501 -23.44 3.12 -6.81
C ILE A 501 -24.97 3.10 -6.83
N LYS A 502 -25.62 3.55 -5.75
CA LYS A 502 -27.08 3.66 -5.68
C LYS A 502 -27.62 4.58 -6.78
N HIS A 503 -27.00 5.74 -6.98
CA HIS A 503 -27.44 6.70 -7.99
C HIS A 503 -27.33 6.13 -9.41
N GLU A 504 -26.21 5.47 -9.72
CA GLU A 504 -25.94 4.94 -11.06
C GLU A 504 -26.74 3.67 -11.38
N THR A 505 -27.19 2.92 -10.37
CA THR A 505 -27.79 1.58 -10.57
C THR A 505 -29.20 1.40 -10.01
N GLY A 506 -29.65 2.26 -9.10
CA GLY A 506 -30.90 2.15 -8.36
C GLY A 506 -30.91 1.07 -7.27
N TYR A 507 -30.62 -0.19 -7.64
CA TYR A 507 -30.75 -1.39 -6.80
C TYR A 507 -29.43 -2.13 -6.54
N PHE A 508 -28.29 -1.43 -6.63
CA PHE A 508 -26.96 -2.02 -6.39
C PHE A 508 -26.66 -3.22 -7.28
N LYS A 509 -27.17 -3.20 -8.50
CA LYS A 509 -26.89 -4.21 -9.53
C LYS A 509 -26.09 -3.56 -10.65
N PRO A 510 -25.01 -4.18 -11.15
CA PRO A 510 -24.33 -3.68 -12.34
C PRO A 510 -25.33 -3.57 -13.51
N VAL A 511 -25.47 -2.37 -14.08
CA VAL A 511 -26.38 -2.12 -15.21
C VAL A 511 -25.61 -1.57 -16.39
N ILE A 512 -26.22 -1.70 -17.57
CA ILE A 512 -25.80 -0.98 -18.77
C ILE A 512 -26.49 0.39 -18.75
N GLU A 513 -25.84 1.42 -19.26
CA GLU A 513 -26.45 2.74 -19.44
C GLU A 513 -27.81 2.63 -20.14
N SER A 514 -28.78 3.47 -19.76
CA SER A 514 -30.11 3.47 -20.38
C SER A 514 -30.80 2.08 -20.44
N TYR A 515 -30.57 1.20 -19.45
CA TYR A 515 -31.11 -0.17 -19.46
C TYR A 515 -32.65 -0.23 -19.50
N TRP A 516 -33.33 0.84 -19.09
CA TRP A 516 -34.79 0.99 -19.15
C TRP A 516 -35.34 1.21 -20.57
N SER A 517 -34.48 1.47 -21.56
CA SER A 517 -34.87 1.71 -22.95
C SER A 517 -34.78 0.43 -23.80
N THR A 518 -35.49 0.42 -24.93
CA THR A 518 -35.42 -0.70 -25.88
C THR A 518 -34.03 -0.78 -26.52
N GLU A 519 -33.62 -1.98 -26.91
CA GLU A 519 -32.28 -2.22 -27.46
C GLU A 519 -31.97 -1.34 -28.68
N ALA A 520 -32.93 -1.18 -29.59
CA ALA A 520 -32.77 -0.34 -30.77
C ALA A 520 -32.55 1.14 -30.43
N VAL A 521 -33.33 1.68 -29.47
CA VAL A 521 -33.20 3.08 -29.03
C VAL A 521 -31.88 3.29 -28.29
N ARG A 522 -31.52 2.35 -27.42
CA ARG A 522 -30.27 2.38 -26.65
C ARG A 522 -29.04 2.30 -27.55
N LYS A 523 -29.05 1.37 -28.53
CA LYS A 523 -27.98 1.26 -29.53
C LYS A 523 -27.81 2.57 -30.29
N LYS A 524 -28.91 3.17 -30.74
CA LYS A 524 -28.87 4.45 -31.46
C LYS A 524 -28.34 5.58 -30.60
N TYR A 525 -28.72 5.63 -29.32
CA TYR A 525 -28.17 6.60 -28.37
C TYR A 525 -26.64 6.46 -28.21
N TYR A 526 -26.12 5.24 -28.13
CA TYR A 526 -24.66 5.01 -28.05
C TYR A 526 -23.92 5.38 -29.32
N GLU A 527 -24.50 5.03 -30.48
CA GLU A 527 -23.96 5.44 -31.77
C GLU A 527 -23.87 6.98 -31.84
N ASP A 528 -24.92 7.68 -31.42
CA ASP A 528 -24.98 9.14 -31.46
C ASP A 528 -24.01 9.82 -30.47
N MET A 529 -23.74 9.20 -29.31
CA MET A 529 -22.99 9.82 -28.20
C MET A 529 -21.52 9.43 -28.14
N TYR A 530 -21.18 8.21 -28.51
CA TYR A 530 -19.88 7.59 -28.21
C TYR A 530 -19.13 7.05 -29.44
N ASP A 531 -19.76 7.03 -30.61
CA ASP A 531 -19.16 6.45 -31.80
C ASP A 531 -18.29 7.47 -32.58
N PRO A 532 -17.09 7.07 -33.04
CA PRO A 532 -16.19 7.96 -33.78
C PRO A 532 -16.68 8.27 -35.20
N VAL A 533 -17.57 7.44 -35.78
CA VAL A 533 -18.10 7.59 -37.14
C VAL A 533 -19.56 8.04 -37.11
N LEU A 534 -20.40 7.33 -36.34
CA LEU A 534 -21.84 7.55 -36.26
C LEU A 534 -22.25 8.66 -35.30
N GLY A 535 -21.31 9.22 -34.55
CA GLY A 535 -21.55 10.29 -33.58
C GLY A 535 -22.32 11.46 -34.18
N LYS A 536 -23.33 11.95 -33.43
CA LYS A 536 -24.34 12.92 -33.87
C LYS A 536 -23.77 14.22 -34.44
N ASN A 537 -22.58 14.63 -33.99
CA ASN A 537 -21.88 15.81 -34.49
C ASN A 537 -20.36 15.64 -34.40
N GLN A 538 -19.61 16.56 -35.02
CA GLN A 538 -18.15 16.50 -35.06
C GLN A 538 -17.53 16.52 -33.65
N THR A 539 -18.12 17.25 -32.71
CA THR A 539 -17.65 17.31 -31.32
C THR A 539 -17.70 15.94 -30.65
N ARG A 540 -18.78 15.18 -30.82
CA ARG A 540 -18.93 13.82 -30.27
C ARG A 540 -17.98 12.83 -30.93
N ARG A 541 -17.81 12.90 -32.26
CA ARG A 541 -16.83 12.08 -32.98
C ARG A 541 -15.40 12.34 -32.50
N ASN A 542 -15.02 13.61 -32.38
CA ASN A 542 -13.70 13.99 -31.84
C ASN A 542 -13.52 13.53 -30.39
N MET A 543 -14.57 13.62 -29.57
CA MET A 543 -14.54 13.13 -28.18
C MET A 543 -14.35 11.61 -28.12
N ALA A 544 -15.01 10.86 -29.00
CA ALA A 544 -14.84 9.40 -29.10
C ALA A 544 -13.39 9.04 -29.45
N LEU A 545 -12.82 9.68 -30.47
CA LEU A 545 -11.42 9.49 -30.87
C LEU A 545 -10.45 9.83 -29.73
N ASN A 546 -10.66 10.96 -29.04
CA ASN A 546 -9.83 11.38 -27.89
C ASN A 546 -9.87 10.41 -26.70
N ASN A 547 -10.93 9.60 -26.60
CA ASN A 547 -11.07 8.56 -25.58
C ASN A 547 -10.83 7.15 -26.14
N GLU A 548 -10.09 7.06 -27.26
CA GLU A 548 -9.61 5.83 -27.91
C GLU A 548 -10.69 4.96 -28.56
N ASN A 549 -11.95 5.43 -28.68
CA ASN A 549 -12.91 4.79 -29.58
C ASN A 549 -12.51 5.14 -31.02
N ALA A 550 -12.05 4.15 -31.78
CA ALA A 550 -11.39 4.37 -33.07
C ALA A 550 -12.14 3.77 -34.26
N THR A 551 -12.98 2.76 -34.01
CA THR A 551 -13.73 2.04 -35.05
C THR A 551 -15.23 2.24 -34.90
N GLU A 552 -15.96 2.23 -36.02
CA GLU A 552 -17.43 2.19 -36.00
C GLU A 552 -17.91 0.98 -35.18
N GLY A 553 -18.88 1.20 -34.30
CA GLY A 553 -19.37 0.23 -33.34
C GLY A 553 -18.69 0.30 -31.96
N ASP A 554 -17.55 1.00 -31.83
CA ASP A 554 -16.89 1.19 -30.52
C ASP A 554 -17.79 1.96 -29.55
N GLY A 555 -18.66 2.85 -30.05
CA GLY A 555 -19.60 3.59 -29.20
C GLY A 555 -20.57 2.67 -28.45
N VAL A 556 -21.09 1.64 -29.12
CA VAL A 556 -21.97 0.63 -28.50
C VAL A 556 -21.15 -0.30 -27.60
N LYS A 557 -19.96 -0.72 -28.07
CA LYS A 557 -19.10 -1.66 -27.37
C LYS A 557 -18.62 -1.12 -26.02
N TYR A 558 -18.21 0.16 -25.97
CA TYR A 558 -17.64 0.82 -24.79
C TYR A 558 -18.57 1.86 -24.15
N ALA A 559 -19.89 1.71 -24.33
CA ALA A 559 -20.91 2.42 -23.57
C ALA A 559 -20.90 2.05 -22.08
N GLY A 560 -21.50 2.91 -21.23
CA GLY A 560 -21.51 2.77 -19.77
C GLY A 560 -21.97 1.40 -19.27
N LYS A 561 -21.16 0.78 -18.40
CA LYS A 561 -21.48 -0.49 -17.72
C LYS A 561 -21.05 -0.49 -16.25
N GLY A 562 -21.68 -1.34 -15.45
CA GLY A 562 -21.22 -1.62 -14.09
C GLY A 562 -21.76 -0.64 -13.06
N TYR A 563 -21.13 -0.64 -11.88
CA TYR A 563 -21.59 0.17 -10.73
C TYR A 563 -21.37 1.68 -10.88
N VAL A 564 -20.40 2.08 -11.70
CA VAL A 564 -20.03 3.49 -11.93
C VAL A 564 -20.10 3.87 -13.41
N GLN A 565 -20.78 3.07 -14.23
CA GLN A 565 -20.95 3.31 -15.67
C GLN A 565 -19.62 3.58 -16.40
N ILE A 566 -18.66 2.64 -16.29
CA ILE A 566 -17.37 2.77 -16.99
C ILE A 566 -17.62 2.94 -18.49
N THR A 567 -17.08 4.03 -19.05
CA THR A 567 -17.33 4.45 -20.44
C THR A 567 -15.99 4.70 -21.13
N TRP A 568 -15.97 4.54 -22.46
CA TRP A 568 -14.84 4.73 -23.36
C TRP A 568 -13.77 3.64 -23.34
N LYS A 569 -13.27 3.26 -24.53
CA LYS A 569 -12.24 2.22 -24.71
C LYS A 569 -11.00 2.46 -23.86
N LYS A 570 -10.58 3.72 -23.71
CA LYS A 570 -9.47 4.12 -22.84
C LYS A 570 -9.60 3.61 -21.41
N ASN A 571 -10.79 3.73 -20.80
CA ASN A 571 -10.99 3.28 -19.42
C ASN A 571 -11.06 1.75 -19.34
N TYR A 572 -11.66 1.09 -20.33
CA TYR A 572 -11.63 -0.37 -20.44
C TYR A 572 -10.20 -0.91 -20.58
N ARG A 573 -9.33 -0.23 -21.34
CA ARG A 573 -7.90 -0.56 -21.45
C ARG A 573 -7.17 -0.39 -20.12
N LYS A 574 -7.37 0.73 -19.42
CA LYS A 574 -6.79 0.93 -18.07
C LYS A 574 -7.23 -0.16 -17.09
N ALA A 575 -8.51 -0.56 -17.13
CA ALA A 575 -9.00 -1.67 -16.32
C ALA A 575 -8.32 -3.00 -16.68
N LYS A 576 -8.11 -3.27 -17.99
CA LYS A 576 -7.37 -4.46 -18.45
C LYS A 576 -5.95 -4.48 -17.92
N GLU A 577 -5.23 -3.37 -18.04
CA GLU A 577 -3.86 -3.22 -17.52
C GLU A 577 -3.81 -3.43 -16.01
N LYS A 578 -4.83 -2.95 -15.29
CA LYS A 578 -4.86 -3.05 -13.83
C LYS A 578 -5.17 -4.45 -13.31
N PHE A 579 -6.13 -5.15 -13.93
CA PHE A 579 -6.67 -6.41 -13.41
C PHE A 579 -6.22 -7.64 -14.20
N GLY A 580 -5.54 -7.47 -15.35
CA GLY A 580 -5.14 -8.58 -16.22
C GLY A 580 -6.31 -9.27 -16.93
N VAL A 581 -7.53 -8.70 -16.85
CA VAL A 581 -8.75 -9.26 -17.46
C VAL A 581 -9.06 -8.50 -18.74
N ASP A 582 -9.39 -9.21 -19.83
CA ASP A 582 -9.60 -8.59 -21.14
C ASP A 582 -10.96 -7.86 -21.28
N PHE A 583 -11.11 -6.73 -20.59
CA PHE A 583 -12.29 -5.87 -20.70
C PHE A 583 -12.41 -5.19 -22.08
N VAL A 584 -11.34 -5.12 -22.87
CA VAL A 584 -11.36 -4.51 -24.21
C VAL A 584 -11.95 -5.47 -25.24
N GLY A 585 -11.55 -6.75 -25.18
CA GLY A 585 -12.14 -7.82 -25.97
C GLY A 585 -13.57 -8.16 -25.54
N SER A 586 -13.78 -8.27 -24.23
CA SER A 586 -15.01 -8.70 -23.56
C SER A 586 -15.57 -7.63 -22.59
N PRO A 587 -16.13 -6.51 -23.08
CA PRO A 587 -16.61 -5.41 -22.25
C PRO A 587 -17.79 -5.76 -21.34
N GLU A 588 -18.53 -6.83 -21.64
CA GLU A 588 -19.61 -7.39 -20.82
C GLU A 588 -19.13 -7.87 -19.45
N LEU A 589 -17.84 -8.18 -19.29
CA LEU A 589 -17.24 -8.54 -18.01
C LEU A 589 -17.38 -7.42 -16.97
N ALA A 590 -17.49 -6.15 -17.40
CA ALA A 590 -17.74 -5.02 -16.51
C ALA A 590 -19.16 -5.03 -15.87
N LEU A 591 -20.04 -5.94 -16.29
CA LEU A 591 -21.35 -6.18 -15.66
C LEU A 591 -21.33 -7.31 -14.63
N VAL A 592 -20.24 -8.06 -14.54
CA VAL A 592 -20.09 -9.09 -13.50
C VAL A 592 -19.85 -8.36 -12.17
N PRO A 593 -20.66 -8.59 -11.12
CA PRO A 593 -20.57 -7.84 -9.86
C PRO A 593 -19.16 -7.74 -9.27
N LYS A 594 -18.42 -8.85 -9.28
CA LYS A 594 -17.02 -8.93 -8.82
C LYS A 594 -16.10 -7.96 -9.57
N TYR A 595 -16.17 -7.91 -10.90
CA TYR A 595 -15.33 -7.01 -11.69
C TYR A 595 -15.84 -5.56 -11.64
N ALA A 596 -17.16 -5.37 -11.58
CA ALA A 596 -17.78 -4.06 -11.48
C ALA A 596 -17.35 -3.33 -10.20
N ILE A 597 -17.29 -4.04 -9.05
CA ILE A 597 -16.84 -3.43 -7.78
C ILE A 597 -15.34 -3.15 -7.80
N ASP A 598 -14.52 -4.08 -8.29
CA ASP A 598 -13.07 -3.89 -8.42
C ASP A 598 -12.75 -2.64 -9.26
N ILE A 599 -13.42 -2.48 -10.41
CA ILE A 599 -13.29 -1.31 -11.30
C ILE A 599 -13.73 -0.03 -10.59
N ALA A 600 -14.87 -0.05 -9.90
CA ALA A 600 -15.39 1.13 -9.20
C ALA A 600 -14.41 1.61 -8.12
N LEU A 601 -13.97 0.70 -7.25
CA LEU A 601 -13.06 1.01 -6.14
C LEU A 601 -11.70 1.50 -6.64
N TYR A 602 -11.14 0.85 -7.67
CA TYR A 602 -9.91 1.32 -8.28
C TYR A 602 -10.08 2.70 -8.92
N GLY A 603 -11.23 2.98 -9.53
CA GLY A 603 -11.55 4.29 -10.06
C GLY A 603 -11.60 5.39 -9.00
N PHE A 604 -12.26 5.14 -7.87
CA PHE A 604 -12.30 6.07 -6.74
C PHE A 604 -10.92 6.32 -6.12
N ASP A 605 -10.12 5.26 -5.97
CA ASP A 605 -8.80 5.30 -5.34
C ASP A 605 -7.76 6.01 -6.20
N SER A 606 -7.68 5.65 -7.48
CA SER A 606 -6.63 6.12 -8.39
C SER A 606 -6.99 7.35 -9.22
N GLY A 607 -8.28 7.73 -9.24
CA GLY A 607 -8.78 8.76 -10.14
C GLY A 607 -8.78 8.34 -11.60
N MET A 608 -8.94 7.04 -11.89
CA MET A 608 -8.85 6.46 -13.24
C MET A 608 -9.72 7.19 -14.28
N PHE A 609 -10.88 7.71 -13.87
CA PHE A 609 -11.89 8.29 -14.76
C PHE A 609 -11.58 9.74 -15.14
N THR A 610 -11.34 10.61 -14.15
CA THR A 610 -11.21 12.07 -14.35
C THR A 610 -9.85 12.63 -13.92
N GLY A 611 -8.99 11.81 -13.30
CA GLY A 611 -7.75 12.23 -12.65
C GLY A 611 -7.94 12.78 -11.23
N LYS A 612 -9.15 12.74 -10.68
CA LYS A 612 -9.46 13.14 -9.30
C LYS A 612 -9.73 11.92 -8.43
N THR A 613 -9.17 11.89 -7.23
CA THR A 613 -9.36 10.77 -6.29
C THR A 613 -10.42 11.11 -5.26
N ILE A 614 -11.00 10.09 -4.61
CA ILE A 614 -11.93 10.31 -3.50
C ILE A 614 -11.28 11.04 -2.33
N ARG A 615 -9.97 10.85 -2.11
CA ARG A 615 -9.18 11.51 -1.06
C ARG A 615 -8.93 12.99 -1.32
N ASP A 616 -9.07 13.43 -2.56
CA ASP A 616 -9.01 14.85 -2.92
C ASP A 616 -10.19 15.63 -2.34
N TYR A 617 -11.29 14.99 -1.95
CA TYR A 617 -12.51 15.65 -1.45
C TYR A 617 -12.95 15.18 -0.06
N ILE A 618 -12.69 13.91 0.26
CA ILE A 618 -13.07 13.29 1.53
C ILE A 618 -11.81 12.74 2.19
N ASN A 619 -11.34 13.42 3.24
CA ASN A 619 -10.17 13.05 4.03
C ASN A 619 -10.36 13.45 5.50
N ILE A 620 -9.29 13.45 6.28
CA ILE A 620 -9.37 13.71 7.73
C ILE A 620 -9.81 15.15 8.06
N ASP A 621 -9.42 16.12 7.22
CA ASP A 621 -9.66 17.55 7.44
C ASP A 621 -10.94 18.06 6.76
N LYS A 622 -11.40 17.35 5.72
CA LYS A 622 -12.58 17.77 4.94
C LYS A 622 -13.45 16.61 4.49
N CYS A 623 -14.75 16.88 4.44
CA CYS A 623 -15.74 16.02 3.80
C CYS A 623 -16.60 16.86 2.86
N ASP A 624 -16.33 16.77 1.56
CA ASP A 624 -17.05 17.49 0.51
C ASP A 624 -17.70 16.49 -0.46
N TYR A 625 -18.86 15.95 -0.06
CA TYR A 625 -19.60 14.99 -0.88
C TYR A 625 -20.08 15.58 -2.20
N TYR A 626 -20.43 16.87 -2.22
CA TYR A 626 -20.89 17.54 -3.42
C TYR A 626 -19.80 17.54 -4.50
N ASN A 627 -18.60 18.03 -4.18
CA ASN A 627 -17.51 18.09 -5.15
C ASN A 627 -16.85 16.73 -5.40
N ALA A 628 -17.05 15.74 -4.53
CA ALA A 628 -16.59 14.37 -4.77
C ALA A 628 -17.18 13.75 -6.05
N ARG A 629 -18.29 14.28 -6.61
CA ARG A 629 -18.84 13.84 -7.91
C ARG A 629 -17.83 13.94 -9.04
N ARG A 630 -16.87 14.85 -8.90
CA ARG A 630 -15.74 15.07 -9.82
C ARG A 630 -14.84 13.85 -10.00
N VAL A 631 -14.92 12.86 -9.13
CA VAL A 631 -14.16 11.59 -9.24
C VAL A 631 -14.70 10.71 -10.36
N ILE A 632 -16.02 10.69 -10.57
CA ILE A 632 -16.67 9.88 -11.61
C ILE A 632 -17.02 10.72 -12.84
N ASN A 633 -17.63 11.89 -12.64
CA ASN A 633 -18.11 12.75 -13.73
C ASN A 633 -17.93 14.23 -13.36
N GLY A 634 -18.67 15.19 -13.94
CA GLY A 634 -18.68 16.59 -13.52
C GLY A 634 -19.34 16.81 -12.16
N THR A 635 -20.32 17.72 -12.08
CA THR A 635 -21.15 17.93 -10.87
C THR A 635 -22.61 17.58 -11.11
N ASP A 636 -22.89 16.81 -12.16
CA ASP A 636 -24.24 16.37 -12.47
C ASP A 636 -24.76 15.43 -11.38
N ALA A 637 -25.99 15.67 -10.95
CA ALA A 637 -26.67 15.04 -9.81
C ALA A 637 -25.91 15.09 -8.46
N ALA A 638 -24.92 15.97 -8.30
CA ALA A 638 -24.07 16.03 -7.10
C ALA A 638 -24.87 16.20 -5.80
N ALA A 639 -25.89 17.08 -5.79
CA ALA A 639 -26.74 17.28 -4.61
C ALA A 639 -27.55 16.03 -4.21
N THR A 640 -28.01 15.25 -5.19
CA THR A 640 -28.74 14.00 -4.93
C THR A 640 -27.82 12.93 -4.34
N ILE A 641 -26.62 12.80 -4.91
CA ILE A 641 -25.60 11.85 -4.42
C ILE A 641 -25.13 12.25 -3.02
N GLU A 642 -24.92 13.54 -2.77
CA GLU A 642 -24.62 14.07 -1.44
C GLU A 642 -25.73 13.71 -0.43
N SER A 643 -27.00 13.90 -0.80
CA SER A 643 -28.13 13.51 0.05
C SER A 643 -28.10 12.01 0.40
N TYR A 644 -27.78 11.14 -0.57
CA TYR A 644 -27.61 9.71 -0.30
C TYR A 644 -26.39 9.42 0.57
N ALA A 645 -25.26 10.08 0.35
CA ALA A 645 -24.04 9.88 1.14
C ALA A 645 -24.26 10.23 2.62
N VAL A 646 -24.95 11.34 2.90
CA VAL A 646 -25.32 11.72 4.28
C VAL A 646 -26.20 10.68 4.95
N LYS A 647 -27.12 10.04 4.20
CA LYS A 647 -27.94 8.95 4.73
C LYS A 647 -27.11 7.68 4.98
N PHE A 648 -26.25 7.30 4.04
CA PHE A 648 -25.38 6.13 4.21
C PHE A 648 -24.38 6.29 5.35
N GLU A 649 -23.86 7.50 5.58
CA GLU A 649 -22.97 7.78 6.71
C GLU A 649 -23.64 7.44 8.05
N LYS A 650 -24.94 7.69 8.20
CA LYS A 650 -25.68 7.29 9.42
C LYS A 650 -25.89 5.78 9.54
N CYS A 651 -25.90 5.06 8.42
CA CYS A 651 -26.05 3.61 8.41
C CYS A 651 -24.72 2.89 8.64
N LEU A 652 -23.57 3.57 8.50
CA LEU A 652 -22.29 2.90 8.56
C LEU A 652 -21.69 2.96 9.96
N GLU A 653 -21.22 1.79 10.40
CA GLU A 653 -20.31 1.65 11.52
C GLU A 653 -19.19 0.72 11.07
N ILE A 654 -17.95 1.20 11.13
CA ILE A 654 -16.75 0.45 10.75
C ILE A 654 -16.06 -0.02 12.01
N ARG A 655 -15.71 -1.30 12.05
CA ARG A 655 -14.92 -1.94 13.11
C ARG A 655 -13.48 -2.17 12.69
#